data_AF-A0A1E5JPA2-F1
#
_entry.id   AF-A0A1E5JPA2-F1
#
_cell.length_a   1.000
_cell.length_b   1.000
_cell.length_c   1.000
_cell.angle_alpha   90.00
_cell.angle_beta   90.00
_cell.angle_gamma   90.00
#
_symmetry.space_group_name_H-M   'P 1'
#
loop_
_entity.id
_entity.type
_entity.pdbx_description
1 polymer ?
#
loop_
_entity_poly.entity_id
_entity_poly.type
_entity_poly.pdbx_seq_one_letter_code
_entity_poly.pdbx_strand_id
1 'polypeptide(L)'
;MSRIESLKTAIKQKNLAQFKKLLSSLDEEDFLASDEGNTLVHLAVIYDQPDILEVLIKKGEELGCPVFQVTNDNGYTPLECCYLYSSSKTMLLLEPHSQLSPICNQVLLEQHSKLEGLSSMSFRRERIEKVALFASALGDVRALEILLKKARDKESLLRHKTKDGWSGVHFAVYNNQLEALKFFPEEFIAEVTDNQGNTPLMLAAARGNLKIIEYLIEKGCDLHRKNNIGENAAFFAAENGQLDTLEFLDKLGADLIAVNDKGENALTLAARNGHLACVSYLLEHGVPIDLKNNQGKTAFQLALEATQLEIAALLVTKSTSIEKDQALFDAVKRGDLEGIQWLVKHGASLSATNESQMTPILLAASLGNIKLIDYFLSIEDHSFAYHKDSEGDNLLFVAIKARQPLLVKHVIDSGYFSVEDRNDKGQTPLLAAAEVNSDALVEFFHQKGSALEDQDNEGNTAYHLLLAKGNFGNAMSYIHAHNPALLLKKNNKEESPLHTVIKHKQTDEIGRVFALVTSDPKAKAELMEARDQHGNTPLLTAVECQHPEAIPILLAAGADVLAKNGKAQSVITIAPLNTLPLETLKLFFDAHQIDYREYYARRRLYFIFGGEKLNESLKFPNADVKFGSGLFDEGVQVLNSYLKTFIHEKHPEYTACFEHLLGVLDKLYFDATVGNILNRLDREGMAFQATGFKGHAVLATLKDLPDGSMKLSLAERGARVGGAPFLNDENKKFAAVRSIIVPKEQRQEVIQLLYQAKNEPQAKGTNILFNQIPEIVGEPYQFSSIYQKKFMDICFYSNPKTGLYEQFIEILGPENGKAFYKEFELYMREQELDRYKEFCRIAHPDESLQENPIIIKAQELVDKRYEVLAPDTQKFHI
;
A
#
# COMPACT_ATOMS: atom_id res chain seq x y z
N MET A 1 -5.43 15.59 10.79
CA MET A 1 -5.20 16.53 11.92
C MET A 1 -6.47 17.33 12.15
N SER A 2 -6.88 17.53 13.40
CA SER A 2 -8.00 18.43 13.69
C SER A 2 -7.62 19.87 13.31
N ARG A 3 -8.63 20.71 13.06
CA ARG A 3 -8.43 22.10 12.62
C ARG A 3 -7.67 22.95 13.64
N ILE A 4 -7.99 22.74 14.92
CA ILE A 4 -7.26 23.31 16.06
C ILE A 4 -5.79 22.88 16.04
N GLU A 5 -5.49 21.61 15.73
CA GLU A 5 -4.10 21.13 15.60
C GLU A 5 -3.33 21.85 14.48
N SER A 6 -4.02 22.21 13.40
CA SER A 6 -3.42 22.97 12.29
C SER A 6 -3.13 24.43 12.68
N LEU A 7 -4.01 25.06 13.47
CA LEU A 7 -3.79 26.40 14.03
C LEU A 7 -2.61 26.40 15.00
N LYS A 8 -2.53 25.41 15.89
CA LYS A 8 -1.38 25.25 16.81
C LYS A 8 -0.07 25.08 16.06
N THR A 9 -0.08 24.21 15.04
CA THR A 9 1.08 23.96 14.20
C THR A 9 1.55 25.26 13.55
N ALA A 10 0.62 26.08 13.05
CA ALA A 10 0.94 27.39 12.51
C ALA A 10 1.53 28.35 13.55
N ILE A 11 1.05 28.34 14.81
CA ILE A 11 1.64 29.14 15.91
C ILE A 11 3.07 28.68 16.21
N LYS A 12 3.28 27.37 16.43
CA LYS A 12 4.59 26.78 16.73
C LYS A 12 5.61 27.05 15.60
N GLN A 13 5.14 27.04 14.35
CA GLN A 13 5.94 27.30 13.15
C GLN A 13 6.07 28.79 12.80
N LYS A 14 5.48 29.71 13.59
CA LYS A 14 5.49 31.15 13.32
C LYS A 14 4.89 31.53 11.95
N ASN A 15 3.93 30.74 11.46
CA ASN A 15 3.35 30.88 10.12
C ASN A 15 2.04 31.70 10.14
N LEU A 16 2.18 33.03 10.12
CA LEU A 16 1.06 33.96 10.16
C LEU A 16 0.08 33.79 8.98
N ALA A 17 0.58 33.53 7.78
CA ALA A 17 -0.25 33.43 6.58
C ALA A 17 -1.18 32.21 6.64
N GLN A 18 -0.63 31.06 7.01
CA GLN A 18 -1.41 29.85 7.25
C GLN A 18 -2.37 30.03 8.42
N PHE A 19 -1.92 30.68 9.49
CA PHE A 19 -2.75 30.98 10.65
C PHE A 19 -3.99 31.81 10.27
N LYS A 20 -3.80 32.94 9.56
CA LYS A 20 -4.91 33.80 9.08
C LYS A 20 -5.91 33.04 8.20
N LYS A 21 -5.41 32.17 7.30
CA LYS A 21 -6.26 31.34 6.44
C LYS A 21 -7.12 30.35 7.24
N LEU A 22 -6.56 29.77 8.30
CA LEU A 22 -7.27 28.82 9.15
C LEU A 22 -8.25 29.50 10.11
N LEU A 23 -8.00 30.76 10.48
CA LEU A 23 -8.78 31.52 11.45
C LEU A 23 -10.13 32.03 10.93
N SER A 24 -10.28 32.26 9.62
CA SER A 24 -11.42 32.99 9.03
C SER A 24 -12.80 32.32 9.14
N SER A 25 -12.90 31.13 9.72
CA SER A 25 -14.18 30.41 9.88
C SER A 25 -14.31 29.72 11.24
N LEU A 26 -13.73 30.29 12.29
CA LEU A 26 -13.89 29.84 13.68
C LEU A 26 -15.14 30.44 14.33
N ASP A 27 -15.84 29.63 15.11
CA ASP A 27 -16.86 30.05 16.06
C ASP A 27 -16.27 30.26 17.47
N GLU A 28 -17.11 30.64 18.42
CA GLU A 28 -16.71 31.01 19.79
C GLU A 28 -16.19 29.82 20.61
N GLU A 29 -16.77 28.62 20.43
CA GLU A 29 -16.36 27.40 21.15
C GLU A 29 -14.97 26.91 20.72
N ASP A 30 -14.66 26.96 19.41
CA ASP A 30 -13.33 26.60 18.91
C ASP A 30 -12.24 27.59 19.36
N PHE A 31 -12.59 28.86 19.61
CA PHE A 31 -11.64 29.91 20.01
C PHE A 31 -11.20 29.79 21.47
N LEU A 32 -12.04 29.21 22.33
CA LEU A 32 -11.76 28.91 23.73
C LEU A 32 -11.16 27.52 23.95
N ALA A 33 -11.09 26.69 22.91
CA ALA A 33 -10.50 25.37 23.00
C ALA A 33 -9.06 25.44 23.53
N SER A 34 -8.75 24.55 24.47
CA SER A 34 -7.44 24.47 25.12
C SER A 34 -6.70 23.20 24.70
N ASP A 35 -5.38 23.27 24.73
CA ASP A 35 -4.48 22.17 24.46
C ASP A 35 -3.52 22.01 25.62
N GLU A 36 -3.59 20.86 26.29
CA GLU A 36 -2.87 20.64 27.55
C GLU A 36 -3.14 21.79 28.56
N GLY A 37 -4.32 22.42 28.43
CA GLY A 37 -4.74 23.57 29.22
C GLY A 37 -4.40 24.96 28.68
N ASN A 38 -3.65 25.09 27.58
CA ASN A 38 -3.30 26.39 26.98
C ASN A 38 -4.26 26.76 25.83
N THR A 39 -4.82 27.97 25.85
CA THR A 39 -5.59 28.52 24.71
C THR A 39 -4.66 28.99 23.59
N LEU A 40 -5.20 29.32 22.41
CA LEU A 40 -4.41 29.89 21.30
C LEU A 40 -3.65 31.17 21.71
N VAL A 41 -4.22 31.98 22.60
CA VAL A 41 -3.56 33.19 23.15
C VAL A 41 -2.38 32.81 24.03
N HIS A 42 -2.52 31.81 24.89
CA HIS A 42 -1.40 31.31 25.70
C HIS A 42 -0.27 30.78 24.81
N LEU A 43 -0.59 30.00 23.78
CA LEU A 43 0.42 29.48 22.85
C LEU A 43 1.12 30.63 22.10
N ALA A 44 0.38 31.63 21.61
CA ALA A 44 0.99 32.79 20.96
C ALA A 44 1.95 33.55 21.89
N VAL A 45 1.65 33.64 23.18
CA VAL A 45 2.54 34.23 24.19
C VAL A 45 3.75 33.34 24.47
N ILE A 46 3.56 32.05 24.70
CA ILE A 46 4.65 31.09 25.03
C ILE A 46 5.69 31.06 23.91
N TYR A 47 5.27 31.16 22.65
CA TYR A 47 6.17 31.22 21.50
C TYR A 47 6.56 32.66 21.07
N ASP A 48 6.18 33.68 21.85
CA ASP A 48 6.39 35.13 21.61
C ASP A 48 6.07 35.57 20.16
N GLN A 49 4.83 35.33 19.73
CA GLN A 49 4.32 35.62 18.38
C GLN A 49 3.39 36.85 18.36
N PRO A 50 3.92 38.09 18.31
CA PRO A 50 3.11 39.32 18.39
C PRO A 50 2.12 39.45 17.24
N ASP A 51 2.52 39.15 16.00
CA ASP A 51 1.63 39.32 14.82
C ASP A 51 0.44 38.36 14.87
N ILE A 52 0.64 37.14 15.35
CA ILE A 52 -0.44 36.17 15.54
C ILE A 52 -1.34 36.62 16.70
N LEU A 53 -0.74 37.14 17.77
CA LEU A 53 -1.47 37.66 18.92
C LEU A 53 -2.35 38.86 18.55
N GLU A 54 -1.90 39.80 17.73
CA GLU A 54 -2.75 40.92 17.26
C GLU A 54 -4.01 40.43 16.53
N VAL A 55 -3.86 39.40 15.68
CA VAL A 55 -4.97 38.79 14.98
C VAL A 55 -5.93 38.12 15.96
N LEU A 56 -5.40 37.43 16.97
CA LEU A 56 -6.19 36.82 18.04
C LEU A 56 -6.90 37.87 18.91
N ILE A 57 -6.25 39.01 19.22
CA ILE A 57 -6.84 40.11 19.98
C ILE A 57 -8.07 40.65 19.24
N LYS A 58 -7.88 41.03 17.98
CA LYS A 58 -8.98 41.52 17.13
C LYS A 58 -10.12 40.52 17.06
N LYS A 59 -9.81 39.23 16.90
CA LYS A 59 -10.85 38.19 16.82
C LYS A 59 -11.57 37.99 18.16
N GLY A 60 -10.86 38.05 19.28
CA GLY A 60 -11.42 37.97 20.62
C GLY A 60 -12.35 39.13 20.95
N GLU A 61 -12.01 40.35 20.51
CA GLU A 61 -12.86 41.54 20.61
C GLU A 61 -14.13 41.41 19.77
N GLU A 62 -14.02 40.93 18.52
CA GLU A 62 -15.17 40.64 17.65
C GLU A 62 -16.15 39.64 18.28
N LEU A 63 -15.63 38.64 18.97
CA LEU A 63 -16.42 37.57 19.61
C LEU A 63 -16.89 37.93 21.03
N GLY A 64 -16.41 39.02 21.64
CA GLY A 64 -16.71 39.36 23.03
C GLY A 64 -16.18 38.34 24.05
N CYS A 65 -15.11 37.63 23.71
CA CYS A 65 -14.64 36.47 24.45
C CYS A 65 -13.68 36.85 25.60
N PRO A 66 -13.82 36.28 26.82
CA PRO A 66 -12.96 36.61 27.96
C PRO A 66 -11.57 35.95 27.92
N VAL A 67 -11.11 35.48 26.76
CA VAL A 67 -9.90 34.63 26.60
C VAL A 67 -8.63 35.22 27.21
N PHE A 68 -8.52 36.55 27.32
CA PHE A 68 -7.37 37.24 27.91
C PHE A 68 -7.31 37.15 29.44
N GLN A 69 -8.39 36.72 30.09
CA GLN A 69 -8.50 36.53 31.54
C GLN A 69 -8.63 35.06 31.94
N VAL A 70 -8.84 34.17 30.97
CA VAL A 70 -8.89 32.72 31.21
C VAL A 70 -7.49 32.25 31.61
N THR A 71 -7.41 31.48 32.68
CA THR A 71 -6.14 30.88 33.11
C THR A 71 -5.94 29.54 32.43
N ASN A 72 -4.70 29.21 32.08
CA ASN A 72 -4.35 27.85 31.70
C ASN A 72 -4.45 26.87 32.88
N ASP A 73 -4.17 25.59 32.62
CA ASP A 73 -4.19 24.52 33.62
C ASP A 73 -3.23 24.72 34.80
N ASN A 74 -2.17 25.51 34.60
CA ASN A 74 -1.23 25.91 35.64
C ASN A 74 -1.73 27.12 36.45
N GLY A 75 -2.84 27.75 36.03
CA GLY A 75 -3.45 28.90 36.68
C GLY A 75 -2.96 30.26 36.23
N TYR A 76 -2.21 30.32 35.13
CA TYR A 76 -1.65 31.57 34.62
C TYR A 76 -2.55 32.17 33.55
N THR A 77 -2.79 33.48 33.60
CA THR A 77 -3.38 34.21 32.48
C THR A 77 -2.36 34.36 31.35
N PRO A 78 -2.78 34.71 30.12
CA PRO A 78 -1.84 35.01 29.04
C PRO A 78 -0.83 36.10 29.39
N LEU A 79 -1.23 37.12 30.16
CA LEU A 79 -0.31 38.18 30.61
C LEU A 79 0.71 37.65 31.63
N GLU A 80 0.30 36.79 32.56
CA GLU A 80 1.24 36.15 33.49
C GLU A 80 2.24 35.25 32.75
N CYS A 81 1.80 34.54 31.71
CA CYS A 81 2.69 33.77 30.84
C CYS A 81 3.72 34.66 30.12
N CYS A 82 3.41 35.93 29.81
CA CYS A 82 4.40 36.83 29.20
C CYS A 82 5.61 37.03 30.11
N TYR A 83 5.39 37.13 31.44
CA TYR A 83 6.48 37.25 32.41
C TYR A 83 7.21 35.93 32.63
N LEU A 84 6.51 34.80 32.61
CA LEU A 84 7.12 33.49 32.76
C LEU A 84 8.05 33.13 31.59
N TYR A 85 7.63 33.41 30.35
CA TYR A 85 8.35 33.01 29.13
C TYR A 85 9.08 34.18 28.45
N SER A 86 9.33 35.28 29.16
CA SER A 86 10.06 36.46 28.64
C SER A 86 9.51 37.04 27.32
N SER A 87 8.19 37.00 27.13
CA SER A 87 7.52 37.36 25.88
C SER A 87 7.31 38.87 25.77
N SER A 88 8.40 39.63 25.67
CA SER A 88 8.39 41.10 25.76
C SER A 88 7.53 41.81 24.70
N LYS A 89 7.44 41.28 23.48
CA LYS A 89 6.67 41.90 22.39
C LYS A 89 5.18 41.68 22.57
N THR A 90 4.81 40.46 22.95
CA THR A 90 3.41 40.09 23.22
C THR A 90 2.86 40.72 24.50
N MET A 91 3.72 40.98 25.49
CA MET A 91 3.35 41.64 26.74
C MET A 91 2.70 43.02 26.51
N LEU A 92 3.32 43.87 25.69
CA LEU A 92 2.81 45.21 25.37
C LEU A 92 1.42 45.19 24.74
N LEU A 93 1.11 44.12 23.99
CA LEU A 93 -0.19 43.93 23.36
C LEU A 93 -1.26 43.43 24.34
N LEU A 94 -0.88 42.76 25.43
CA LEU A 94 -1.82 42.16 26.39
C LEU A 94 -2.11 43.01 27.62
N GLU A 95 -1.21 43.91 28.02
CA GLU A 95 -1.41 44.79 29.18
C GLU A 95 -2.75 45.54 29.19
N PRO A 96 -3.28 46.05 28.06
CA PRO A 96 -4.60 46.71 28.05
C PRO A 96 -5.79 45.76 28.21
N HIS A 97 -5.61 44.47 27.92
CA HIS A 97 -6.69 43.48 27.78
C HIS A 97 -6.72 42.42 28.90
N SER A 98 -5.65 42.29 29.67
CA SER A 98 -5.46 41.27 30.70
C SER A 98 -5.00 41.90 32.02
N GLN A 99 -5.26 41.24 33.14
CA GLN A 99 -4.78 41.67 34.45
C GLN A 99 -3.99 40.56 35.13
N LEU A 100 -2.95 40.96 35.87
CA LEU A 100 -2.21 40.05 36.75
C LEU A 100 -3.05 39.73 37.98
N SER A 101 -2.86 38.54 38.55
CA SER A 101 -3.48 38.24 39.83
C SER A 101 -2.98 39.22 40.93
N PRO A 102 -3.82 39.55 41.93
CA PRO A 102 -3.47 40.52 42.96
C PRO A 102 -2.13 40.29 43.66
N ILE A 103 -1.74 39.02 43.88
CA ILE A 103 -0.46 38.70 44.51
C ILE A 103 0.69 38.77 43.48
N CYS A 104 0.52 38.25 42.26
CA CYS A 104 1.54 38.36 41.21
C CYS A 104 1.84 39.83 40.87
N ASN A 105 0.82 40.70 40.86
CA ASN A 105 1.00 42.14 40.68
C ASN A 105 1.82 42.78 41.82
N GLN A 106 1.65 42.33 43.07
CA GLN A 106 2.47 42.82 44.18
C GLN A 106 3.92 42.37 44.08
N VAL A 107 4.18 41.16 43.57
CA VAL A 107 5.54 40.67 43.28
C VAL A 107 6.16 41.50 42.16
N LEU A 108 5.45 41.71 41.05
CA LEU A 108 5.93 42.52 39.93
C LEU A 108 6.30 43.95 40.36
N LEU A 109 5.48 44.57 41.21
CA LEU A 109 5.71 45.93 41.71
C LEU A 109 6.70 45.99 42.90
N GLU A 110 7.34 44.87 43.26
CA GLU A 110 8.27 44.73 44.40
C GLU A 110 7.68 45.24 45.74
N GLN A 111 6.37 45.07 45.94
CA GLN A 111 5.67 45.56 47.13
C GLN A 111 5.78 44.58 48.31
N HIS A 112 7.02 44.27 48.71
CA HIS A 112 7.34 43.23 49.71
C HIS A 112 6.64 43.42 51.06
N SER A 113 6.46 44.66 51.53
CA SER A 113 5.76 44.94 52.79
C SER A 113 4.27 44.57 52.75
N LYS A 114 3.61 44.76 51.61
CA LYS A 114 2.21 44.33 51.41
C LYS A 114 2.12 42.80 51.30
N LEU A 115 3.05 42.19 50.57
CA LEU A 115 3.15 40.74 50.43
C LEU A 115 3.34 40.05 51.79
N GLU A 116 4.18 40.60 52.67
CA GLU A 116 4.42 40.10 54.02
C GLU A 116 3.19 40.24 54.92
N GLY A 117 2.38 41.29 54.72
CA GLY A 117 1.11 41.52 55.41
C GLY A 117 -0.02 40.58 55.03
N LEU A 118 0.09 39.82 53.93
CA LEU A 118 -0.95 38.90 53.49
C LEU A 118 -1.10 37.68 54.41
N SER A 119 -2.36 37.26 54.58
CA SER A 119 -2.74 36.07 55.35
C SER A 119 -2.47 34.78 54.55
N SER A 120 -2.27 33.66 55.26
CA SER A 120 -2.11 32.34 54.62
C SER A 120 -3.31 31.91 53.77
N MET A 121 -4.51 32.43 54.07
CA MET A 121 -5.71 32.23 53.24
C MET A 121 -5.63 32.94 51.88
N SER A 122 -4.93 34.07 51.80
CA SER A 122 -4.75 34.80 50.53
C SER A 122 -3.91 33.96 49.56
N PHE A 123 -2.79 33.42 50.03
CA PHE A 123 -1.92 32.53 49.25
C PHE A 123 -2.58 31.19 48.88
N ARG A 124 -3.52 30.69 49.70
CA ARG A 124 -4.31 29.50 49.33
C ARG A 124 -5.24 29.72 48.14
N ARG A 125 -5.78 30.94 47.98
CA ARG A 125 -6.70 31.26 46.87
C ARG A 125 -5.97 31.35 45.53
N GLU A 126 -4.78 31.96 45.50
CA GLU A 126 -4.00 32.13 44.28
C GLU A 126 -2.95 31.02 44.05
N ARG A 127 -2.84 30.07 44.99
CA ARG A 127 -1.80 29.03 45.09
C ARG A 127 -0.40 29.62 45.32
N ILE A 128 0.18 29.37 46.48
CA ILE A 128 1.48 29.93 46.86
C ILE A 128 2.59 29.47 45.92
N GLU A 129 2.44 28.27 45.37
CA GLU A 129 3.34 27.65 44.41
C GLU A 129 3.35 28.39 43.07
N LYS A 130 2.17 28.81 42.60
CA LYS A 130 2.03 29.67 41.40
C LYS A 130 2.83 30.95 41.57
N VAL A 131 2.66 31.62 42.70
CA VAL A 131 3.34 32.90 43.01
C VAL A 131 4.84 32.71 43.14
N ALA A 132 5.31 31.58 43.70
CA ALA A 132 6.73 31.29 43.82
C ALA A 132 7.39 31.07 42.45
N LEU A 133 6.75 30.34 41.54
CA LEU A 133 7.24 30.20 40.16
C LEU A 133 7.31 31.56 39.44
N PHE A 134 6.29 32.41 39.62
CA PHE A 134 6.26 33.76 39.06
C PHE A 134 7.38 34.66 39.63
N ALA A 135 7.61 34.63 40.95
CA ALA A 135 8.73 35.36 41.58
C ALA A 135 10.10 34.85 41.09
N SER A 136 10.24 33.54 40.86
CA SER A 136 11.46 32.94 40.31
C SER A 136 11.73 33.43 38.89
N ALA A 137 10.69 33.51 38.05
CA ALA A 137 10.76 34.04 36.70
C ALA A 137 11.20 35.52 36.65
N LEU A 138 10.77 36.32 37.63
CA LEU A 138 11.12 37.73 37.75
C LEU A 138 12.48 37.99 38.41
N GLY A 139 13.05 37.00 39.09
CA GLY A 139 14.27 37.19 39.87
C GLY A 139 14.05 37.80 41.25
N ASP A 140 12.81 37.87 41.75
CA ASP A 140 12.49 38.53 43.04
C ASP A 140 12.78 37.61 44.23
N VAL A 141 14.05 37.60 44.66
CA VAL A 141 14.53 36.83 45.81
C VAL A 141 13.82 37.20 47.10
N ARG A 142 13.47 38.49 47.30
CA ARG A 142 12.78 38.94 48.53
C ARG A 142 11.36 38.41 48.60
N ALA A 143 10.64 38.39 47.47
CA ALA A 143 9.34 37.72 47.41
C ALA A 143 9.47 36.23 47.73
N LEU A 144 10.47 35.53 47.18
CA LEU A 144 10.72 34.11 47.47
C LEU A 144 10.99 33.86 48.97
N GLU A 145 11.77 34.72 49.64
CA GLU A 145 11.98 34.66 51.10
C GLU A 145 10.67 34.80 51.89
N ILE A 146 9.82 35.75 51.51
CA ILE A 146 8.52 35.95 52.16
C ILE A 146 7.63 34.72 51.94
N LEU A 147 7.58 34.18 50.72
CA LEU A 147 6.78 33.00 50.39
C LEU A 147 7.24 31.78 51.19
N LEU A 148 8.55 31.54 51.35
CA LEU A 148 9.08 30.45 52.19
C LEU A 148 8.72 30.60 53.67
N LYS A 149 8.67 31.82 54.20
CA LYS A 149 8.22 32.07 55.59
C LYS A 149 6.72 31.75 55.76
N LYS A 150 5.93 31.91 54.69
CA LYS A 150 4.47 31.69 54.68
C LYS A 150 4.09 30.25 54.29
N ALA A 151 4.98 29.53 53.63
CA ALA A 151 4.77 28.17 53.17
C ALA A 151 4.65 27.18 54.36
N ARG A 152 3.76 26.19 54.20
CA ARG A 152 3.64 25.09 55.16
C ARG A 152 4.78 24.08 55.01
N ASP A 153 5.17 23.83 53.78
CA ASP A 153 6.25 22.93 53.40
C ASP A 153 7.17 23.68 52.44
N LYS A 154 8.39 23.98 52.92
CA LYS A 154 9.38 24.76 52.18
C LYS A 154 10.01 23.97 51.04
N GLU A 155 10.29 22.69 51.27
CA GLU A 155 10.86 21.79 50.27
C GLU A 155 9.89 21.58 49.13
N SER A 156 8.62 21.30 49.45
CA SER A 156 7.57 21.15 48.44
C SER A 156 7.37 22.42 47.60
N LEU A 157 7.48 23.61 48.21
CA LEU A 157 7.36 24.87 47.49
C LEU A 157 8.51 25.07 46.47
N LEU A 158 9.76 24.85 46.88
CA LEU A 158 10.93 25.03 46.00
C LEU A 158 11.00 23.98 44.89
N ARG A 159 10.49 22.77 45.17
CA ARG A 159 10.48 21.64 44.23
C ARG A 159 9.20 21.58 43.40
N HIS A 160 8.27 22.52 43.58
CA HIS A 160 7.02 22.55 42.84
C HIS A 160 7.28 22.65 41.33
N LYS A 161 6.49 21.92 40.55
CA LYS A 161 6.53 21.89 39.10
C LYS A 161 5.16 22.20 38.51
N THR A 162 5.16 22.88 37.38
CA THR A 162 3.98 22.99 36.51
C THR A 162 3.62 21.62 35.94
N LYS A 163 2.47 21.53 35.27
CA LYS A 163 2.06 20.31 34.55
C LYS A 163 3.08 19.84 33.52
N ASP A 164 3.82 20.76 32.91
CA ASP A 164 4.87 20.49 31.90
C ASP A 164 6.22 20.11 32.54
N GLY A 165 6.28 20.05 33.87
CA GLY A 165 7.48 19.70 34.63
C GLY A 165 8.40 20.87 34.96
N TRP A 166 8.05 22.09 34.58
CA TRP A 166 8.88 23.27 34.86
C TRP A 166 8.78 23.70 36.33
N SER A 167 9.93 23.85 36.96
CA SER A 167 10.08 24.39 38.32
C SER A 167 10.57 25.84 38.30
N GLY A 168 10.70 26.44 39.49
CA GLY A 168 11.27 27.78 39.63
C GLY A 168 12.71 27.88 39.09
N VAL A 169 13.47 26.78 39.14
CA VAL A 169 14.80 26.67 38.51
C VAL A 169 14.71 26.88 37.00
N HIS A 170 13.76 26.24 36.31
CA HIS A 170 13.62 26.35 34.87
C HIS A 170 13.25 27.79 34.45
N PHE A 171 12.29 28.40 35.13
CA PHE A 171 11.89 29.79 34.85
C PHE A 171 13.01 30.79 35.16
N ALA A 172 13.70 30.64 36.29
CA ALA A 172 14.83 31.49 36.63
C ALA A 172 15.94 31.39 35.57
N VAL A 173 16.24 30.18 35.09
CA VAL A 173 17.25 29.95 34.04
C VAL A 173 16.83 30.54 32.70
N TYR A 174 15.60 30.26 32.28
CA TYR A 174 15.07 30.73 31.00
C TYR A 174 15.06 32.28 30.90
N ASN A 175 14.75 32.95 32.02
CA ASN A 175 14.70 34.40 32.14
C ASN A 175 16.02 35.05 32.61
N ASN A 176 17.12 34.29 32.64
CA ASN A 176 18.44 34.79 33.03
C ASN A 176 18.53 35.38 34.46
N GLN A 177 17.82 34.79 35.41
CA GLN A 177 17.71 35.23 36.81
C GLN A 177 18.66 34.44 37.73
N LEU A 178 19.97 34.71 37.63
CA LEU A 178 20.99 33.98 38.39
C LEU A 178 20.80 34.07 39.92
N GLU A 179 20.39 35.23 40.44
CA GLU A 179 20.21 35.40 41.89
C GLU A 179 19.01 34.61 42.43
N ALA A 180 17.92 34.49 41.66
CA ALA A 180 16.82 33.61 42.02
C ALA A 180 17.20 32.13 41.85
N LEU A 181 18.01 31.77 40.85
CA LEU A 181 18.52 30.41 40.69
C LEU A 181 19.34 29.98 41.91
N LYS A 182 20.19 30.85 42.45
CA LYS A 182 20.99 30.61 43.68
C LYS A 182 20.13 30.38 44.94
N PHE A 183 18.84 30.69 44.89
CA PHE A 183 17.91 30.49 46.00
C PHE A 183 17.45 29.03 46.15
N PHE A 184 17.62 28.19 45.13
CA PHE A 184 17.18 26.79 45.14
C PHE A 184 18.26 25.84 45.69
N PRO A 185 17.88 24.67 46.26
CA PRO A 185 18.83 23.69 46.77
C PRO A 185 19.75 23.16 45.66
N GLU A 186 21.06 23.06 45.92
CA GLU A 186 22.06 22.68 44.91
C GLU A 186 21.78 21.29 44.34
N GLU A 187 21.41 20.32 45.17
CA GLU A 187 21.05 18.96 44.72
C GLU A 187 19.81 18.94 43.84
N PHE A 188 18.87 19.87 44.06
CA PHE A 188 17.70 20.00 43.19
C PHE A 188 18.08 20.59 41.84
N ILE A 189 18.94 21.61 41.82
CA ILE A 189 19.43 22.24 40.58
C ILE A 189 20.15 21.20 39.70
N ALA A 190 20.98 20.34 40.31
CA ALA A 190 21.76 19.33 39.61
C ALA A 190 20.90 18.26 38.91
N GLU A 191 19.76 17.89 39.50
CA GLU A 191 18.97 16.73 39.05
C GLU A 191 17.64 17.08 38.35
N VAL A 192 17.13 18.31 38.51
CA VAL A 192 15.80 18.65 38.04
C VAL A 192 15.72 18.62 36.51
N THR A 193 14.68 18.01 35.98
CA THR A 193 14.30 18.07 34.56
C THR A 193 12.82 18.41 34.38
N ASP A 194 12.46 18.89 33.19
CA ASP A 194 11.07 18.95 32.74
C ASP A 194 10.54 17.57 32.30
N ASN A 195 9.30 17.51 31.80
CA ASN A 195 8.68 16.26 31.35
C ASN A 195 9.32 15.66 30.08
N GLN A 196 10.05 16.46 29.30
CA GLN A 196 10.81 16.01 28.14
C GLN A 196 12.23 15.58 28.52
N GLY A 197 12.57 15.64 29.81
CA GLY A 197 13.91 15.33 30.30
C GLY A 197 14.91 16.46 30.05
N ASN A 198 14.46 17.65 29.65
CA ASN A 198 15.35 18.79 29.44
C ASN A 198 15.87 19.28 30.80
N THR A 199 17.17 19.54 30.86
CA THR A 199 17.83 20.07 32.06
C THR A 199 17.85 21.60 32.04
N PRO A 200 18.02 22.24 33.21
CA PRO A 200 18.34 23.67 33.30
C PRO A 200 19.51 24.07 32.38
N LEU A 201 20.53 23.22 32.26
CA LEU A 201 21.70 23.48 31.40
C LEU A 201 21.31 23.59 29.92
N MET A 202 20.42 22.71 29.43
CA MET A 202 19.90 22.77 28.05
C MET A 202 19.11 24.05 27.78
N LEU A 203 18.27 24.48 28.73
CA LEU A 203 17.53 25.74 28.60
C LEU A 203 18.47 26.96 28.62
N ALA A 204 19.47 26.97 29.50
CA ALA A 204 20.48 28.02 29.53
C ALA A 204 21.26 28.08 28.21
N ALA A 205 21.56 26.92 27.63
CA ALA A 205 22.23 26.80 26.34
C ALA A 205 21.41 27.37 25.17
N ALA A 206 20.11 27.08 25.13
CA ALA A 206 19.19 27.65 24.14
C ALA A 206 19.13 29.18 24.19
N ARG A 207 19.31 29.75 25.39
CA ARG A 207 19.18 31.21 25.65
C ARG A 207 20.50 31.96 25.58
N GLY A 208 21.64 31.27 25.49
CA GLY A 208 22.96 31.89 25.47
C GLY A 208 23.43 32.43 26.84
N ASN A 209 22.87 31.94 27.95
CA ASN A 209 23.11 32.50 29.29
C ASN A 209 24.41 31.94 29.91
N LEU A 210 25.58 32.33 29.40
CA LEU A 210 26.89 31.80 29.81
C LEU A 210 27.13 31.79 31.34
N LYS A 211 26.80 32.88 32.04
CA LYS A 211 26.97 32.95 33.52
C LYS A 211 26.13 31.93 34.27
N ILE A 212 24.95 31.61 33.75
CA ILE A 212 24.08 30.58 34.33
C ILE A 212 24.66 29.20 34.01
N ILE A 213 25.17 28.98 32.80
CA ILE A 213 25.84 27.73 32.41
C ILE A 213 27.03 27.46 33.35
N GLU A 214 27.89 28.44 33.56
CA GLU A 214 29.03 28.36 34.51
C GLU A 214 28.56 27.93 35.90
N TYR A 215 27.53 28.60 36.43
CA TYR A 215 26.97 28.29 37.74
C TYR A 215 26.36 26.88 37.80
N LEU A 216 25.61 26.46 36.79
CA LEU A 216 24.99 25.13 36.75
C LEU A 216 26.05 24.01 36.74
N ILE A 217 27.14 24.19 35.99
CA ILE A 217 28.27 23.24 35.99
C ILE A 217 28.97 23.21 37.36
N GLU A 218 29.18 24.37 38.00
CA GLU A 218 29.73 24.43 39.37
C GLU A 218 28.86 23.66 40.37
N LYS A 219 27.52 23.68 40.19
CA LYS A 219 26.57 22.96 41.04
C LYS A 219 26.36 21.49 40.66
N GLY A 220 27.16 20.96 39.75
CA GLY A 220 27.18 19.53 39.43
C GLY A 220 26.11 19.09 38.43
N CYS A 221 25.52 20.00 37.65
CA CYS A 221 24.72 19.60 36.49
C CYS A 221 25.59 18.80 35.50
N ASP A 222 25.10 17.65 35.07
CA ASP A 222 25.80 16.79 34.11
C ASP A 222 25.77 17.40 32.70
N LEU A 223 26.96 17.79 32.21
CA LEU A 223 27.18 18.34 30.87
C LEU A 223 26.78 17.37 29.75
N HIS A 224 26.91 16.07 29.98
CA HIS A 224 26.69 15.03 28.99
C HIS A 224 25.27 14.46 29.03
N ARG A 225 24.42 14.97 29.92
CA ARG A 225 23.04 14.51 30.04
C ARG A 225 22.28 14.74 28.75
N LYS A 226 21.50 13.74 28.36
CA LYS A 226 20.58 13.78 27.22
C LYS A 226 19.15 13.84 27.70
N ASN A 227 18.30 14.56 26.97
CA ASN A 227 16.86 14.57 27.20
C ASN A 227 16.22 13.26 26.70
N ASN A 228 14.89 13.16 26.78
CA ASN A 228 14.16 11.95 26.42
C ASN A 228 14.23 11.58 24.93
N ILE A 229 14.74 12.47 24.07
CA ILE A 229 14.94 12.22 22.64
C ILE A 229 16.42 12.19 22.24
N GLY A 230 17.34 12.15 23.21
CA GLY A 230 18.77 11.99 22.95
C GLY A 230 19.55 13.28 22.71
N GLU A 231 18.97 14.46 22.96
CA GLU A 231 19.61 15.76 22.73
C GLU A 231 20.32 16.28 23.99
N ASN A 232 21.48 16.92 23.82
CA ASN A 232 22.27 17.52 24.90
C ASN A 232 22.30 19.06 24.81
N ALA A 233 23.02 19.73 25.71
CA ALA A 233 23.09 21.20 25.73
C ALA A 233 23.62 21.82 24.41
N ALA A 234 24.53 21.13 23.70
CA ALA A 234 25.06 21.61 22.42
C ALA A 234 23.99 21.62 21.31
N PHE A 235 23.05 20.67 21.32
CA PHE A 235 21.89 20.70 20.41
C PHE A 235 21.09 21.99 20.58
N PHE A 236 20.75 22.34 21.82
CA PHE A 236 19.95 23.53 22.12
C PHE A 236 20.68 24.82 21.74
N ALA A 237 22.00 24.91 21.98
CA ALA A 237 22.81 26.05 21.56
C ALA A 237 22.85 26.18 20.02
N ALA A 238 23.09 25.08 19.31
CA ALA A 238 23.15 25.06 17.85
C ALA A 238 21.80 25.36 17.19
N GLU A 239 20.71 24.77 17.70
CA GLU A 239 19.34 24.97 17.22
C GLU A 239 18.87 26.42 17.33
N ASN A 240 19.38 27.16 18.33
CA ASN A 240 19.02 28.55 18.62
C ASN A 240 20.09 29.57 18.22
N GLY A 241 21.13 29.15 17.50
CA GLY A 241 22.16 30.03 16.95
C GLY A 241 23.10 30.65 17.98
N GLN A 242 23.23 30.06 19.16
CA GLN A 242 24.05 30.56 20.27
C GLN A 242 25.51 30.14 20.13
N LEU A 243 26.23 30.72 19.16
CA LEU A 243 27.62 30.34 18.85
C LEU A 243 28.53 30.43 20.09
N ASP A 244 28.59 31.56 20.79
CA ASP A 244 29.46 31.74 21.96
C ASP A 244 29.24 30.67 23.03
N THR A 245 28.00 30.21 23.16
CA THR A 245 27.63 29.15 24.09
C THR A 245 28.01 27.77 23.58
N LEU A 246 27.84 27.52 22.29
CA LEU A 246 28.30 26.30 21.64
C LEU A 246 29.82 26.14 21.79
N GLU A 247 30.60 27.21 21.55
CA GLU A 247 32.06 27.23 21.76
C GLU A 247 32.43 26.97 23.22
N PHE A 248 31.68 27.56 24.15
CA PHE A 248 31.94 27.40 25.57
C PHE A 248 31.67 25.96 26.03
N LEU A 249 30.54 25.38 25.61
CA LEU A 249 30.19 24.00 25.91
C LEU A 249 31.21 23.02 25.31
N ASP A 250 31.68 23.27 24.09
CA ASP A 250 32.73 22.48 23.45
C ASP A 250 34.06 22.54 24.22
N LYS A 251 34.48 23.72 24.68
CA LYS A 251 35.66 23.89 25.56
C LYS A 251 35.55 23.11 26.87
N LEU A 252 34.33 22.91 27.37
CA LEU A 252 34.05 22.08 28.55
C LEU A 252 33.97 20.58 28.24
N GLY A 253 34.04 20.18 26.97
CA GLY A 253 34.00 18.80 26.52
C GLY A 253 32.61 18.29 26.16
N ALA A 254 31.63 19.16 25.86
CA ALA A 254 30.31 18.73 25.43
C ALA A 254 30.38 17.86 24.15
N ASP A 255 29.52 16.85 24.06
CA ASP A 255 29.47 15.96 22.89
C ASP A 255 28.78 16.64 21.70
N LEU A 256 29.57 17.18 20.76
CA LEU A 256 29.05 17.82 19.54
C LEU A 256 28.59 16.83 18.46
N ILE A 257 28.98 15.55 18.56
CA ILE A 257 28.69 14.51 17.56
C ILE A 257 27.51 13.62 17.96
N ALA A 258 26.86 13.91 19.09
CA ALA A 258 25.66 13.24 19.52
C ALA A 258 24.57 13.26 18.43
N VAL A 259 23.82 12.17 18.34
CA VAL A 259 22.70 11.98 17.43
C VAL A 259 21.46 11.71 18.27
N ASN A 260 20.37 12.43 17.98
CA ASN A 260 19.09 12.28 18.64
C ASN A 260 18.27 11.13 18.02
N ASP A 261 17.12 10.80 18.60
CA ASP A 261 16.25 9.70 18.16
C ASP A 261 15.69 9.90 16.74
N LYS A 262 15.76 11.13 16.19
CA LYS A 262 15.36 11.45 14.81
C LYS A 262 16.50 11.23 13.80
N GLY A 263 17.68 10.79 14.25
CA GLY A 263 18.88 10.69 13.42
C GLY A 263 19.50 12.06 13.10
N GLU A 264 19.17 13.09 13.88
CA GLU A 264 19.66 14.46 13.68
C GLU A 264 20.81 14.76 14.66
N ASN A 265 21.77 15.58 14.23
CA ASN A 265 22.83 16.14 15.07
C ASN A 265 22.69 17.68 15.16
N ALA A 266 23.53 18.30 15.98
CA ALA A 266 23.56 19.77 16.15
C ALA A 266 23.72 20.53 14.81
N LEU A 267 24.50 19.98 13.86
CA LEU A 267 24.72 20.55 12.54
C LEU A 267 23.42 20.57 11.71
N THR A 268 22.66 19.47 11.69
CA THR A 268 21.39 19.38 10.96
C THR A 268 20.35 20.37 11.49
N LEU A 269 20.29 20.59 12.81
CA LEU A 269 19.38 21.56 13.42
C LEU A 269 19.78 23.00 13.12
N ALA A 270 21.07 23.34 13.29
CA ALA A 270 21.60 24.66 12.96
C ALA A 270 21.40 24.98 11.47
N ALA A 271 21.60 23.99 10.59
CA ALA A 271 21.41 24.15 9.15
C ALA A 271 19.94 24.40 8.77
N ARG A 272 19.01 23.62 9.34
CA ARG A 272 17.57 23.79 9.14
C ARG A 272 17.07 25.15 9.63
N ASN A 273 17.62 25.64 10.75
CA ASN A 273 17.16 26.87 11.39
C ASN A 273 17.90 28.14 10.91
N GLY A 274 18.84 28.05 9.97
CA GLY A 274 19.49 29.23 9.38
C GLY A 274 20.67 29.79 10.18
N HIS A 275 21.29 29.01 11.06
CA HIS A 275 22.38 29.47 11.93
C HIS A 275 23.76 29.23 11.32
N LEU A 276 24.12 30.02 10.30
CA LEU A 276 25.36 29.89 9.52
C LEU A 276 26.65 29.85 10.36
N ALA A 277 26.73 30.67 11.41
CA ALA A 277 27.91 30.75 12.27
C ALA A 277 28.10 29.45 13.08
N CYS A 278 27.02 28.89 13.64
CA CYS A 278 27.05 27.58 14.30
C CYS A 278 27.37 26.45 13.31
N VAL A 279 26.80 26.48 12.10
CA VAL A 279 27.12 25.50 11.05
C VAL A 279 28.62 25.51 10.75
N SER A 280 29.20 26.70 10.54
CA SER A 280 30.63 26.84 10.22
C SER A 280 31.49 26.29 11.34
N TYR A 281 31.18 26.63 12.60
CA TYR A 281 31.89 26.12 13.77
C TYR A 281 31.83 24.60 13.89
N LEU A 282 30.64 24.00 13.75
CA LEU A 282 30.44 22.55 13.85
C LEU A 282 31.21 21.78 12.75
N LEU A 283 31.29 22.34 11.54
CA LEU A 283 32.07 21.76 10.45
C LEU A 283 33.58 21.78 10.72
N GLU A 284 34.09 22.87 11.30
CA GLU A 284 35.51 22.98 11.68
C GLU A 284 35.90 22.00 12.79
N HIS A 285 34.94 21.60 13.63
CA HIS A 285 35.14 20.69 14.77
C HIS A 285 34.76 19.23 14.44
N GLY A 286 34.67 18.87 13.15
CA GLY A 286 34.57 17.48 12.71
C GLY A 286 33.21 16.82 12.92
N VAL A 287 32.13 17.61 13.10
CA VAL A 287 30.77 17.05 13.16
C VAL A 287 30.39 16.45 11.80
N PRO A 288 29.88 15.20 11.75
CA PRO A 288 29.54 14.55 10.49
C PRO A 288 28.55 15.35 9.65
N ILE A 289 28.95 15.69 8.42
CA ILE A 289 28.16 16.44 7.45
C ILE A 289 27.21 15.57 6.63
N ASP A 290 27.58 14.30 6.45
CA ASP A 290 26.89 13.29 5.65
C ASP A 290 25.88 12.46 6.46
N LEU A 291 25.67 12.81 7.74
CA LEU A 291 24.66 12.18 8.58
C LEU A 291 23.27 12.36 7.94
N LYS A 292 22.60 11.23 7.72
CA LYS A 292 21.21 11.18 7.25
C LYS A 292 20.28 10.97 8.43
N ASN A 293 19.27 11.83 8.56
CA ASN A 293 18.22 11.65 9.54
C ASN A 293 17.29 10.47 9.17
N ASN A 294 16.29 10.19 10.00
CA ASN A 294 15.34 9.10 9.76
C ASN A 294 14.49 9.27 8.48
N GLN A 295 14.51 10.44 7.85
CA GLN A 295 13.90 10.70 6.53
C GLN A 295 14.90 10.53 5.37
N GLY A 296 16.12 10.08 5.65
CA GLY A 296 17.20 9.95 4.67
C GLY A 296 17.86 11.27 4.27
N LYS A 297 17.61 12.37 5.01
CA LYS A 297 18.05 13.72 4.63
C LYS A 297 19.30 14.17 5.37
N THR A 298 20.20 14.85 4.65
CA THR A 298 21.40 15.49 5.22
C THR A 298 21.16 16.95 5.61
N ALA A 299 22.11 17.56 6.32
CA ALA A 299 22.08 18.98 6.67
C ALA A 299 21.92 19.89 5.44
N PHE A 300 22.57 19.53 4.32
CA PHE A 300 22.44 20.25 3.04
C PHE A 300 20.99 20.26 2.54
N GLN A 301 20.34 19.09 2.54
CA GLN A 301 18.97 18.96 2.05
C GLN A 301 18.00 19.69 2.99
N LEU A 302 18.15 19.55 4.31
CA LEU A 302 17.31 20.24 5.29
C LEU A 302 17.44 21.78 5.20
N ALA A 303 18.64 22.30 4.94
CA ALA A 303 18.86 23.73 4.70
C ALA A 303 18.06 24.21 3.48
N LEU A 304 18.08 23.46 2.37
CA LEU A 304 17.29 23.79 1.17
C LEU A 304 15.78 23.73 1.43
N GLU A 305 15.28 22.72 2.15
CA GLU A 305 13.86 22.64 2.51
C GLU A 305 13.39 23.82 3.35
N ALA A 306 14.29 24.36 4.18
CA ALA A 306 14.06 25.54 5.00
C ALA A 306 14.48 26.86 4.30
N THR A 307 14.76 26.83 2.99
CA THR A 307 15.16 28.01 2.17
C THR A 307 16.43 28.73 2.63
N GLN A 308 17.32 28.03 3.35
CA GLN A 308 18.58 28.56 3.87
C GLN A 308 19.70 28.45 2.83
N LEU A 309 19.59 29.22 1.73
CA LEU A 309 20.48 29.10 0.56
C LEU A 309 21.96 29.40 0.86
N GLU A 310 22.26 30.28 1.81
CA GLU A 310 23.64 30.57 2.23
C GLU A 310 24.30 29.35 2.89
N ILE A 311 23.56 28.64 3.75
CA ILE A 311 24.01 27.40 4.38
C ILE A 311 24.10 26.29 3.34
N ALA A 312 23.12 26.20 2.43
CA ALA A 312 23.20 25.26 1.32
C ALA A 312 24.46 25.50 0.47
N ALA A 313 24.86 26.76 0.23
CA ALA A 313 26.08 27.10 -0.50
C ALA A 313 27.36 26.68 0.22
N LEU A 314 27.38 26.71 1.56
CA LEU A 314 28.50 26.18 2.34
C LEU A 314 28.58 24.65 2.21
N LEU A 315 27.44 23.98 2.36
CA LEU A 315 27.36 22.50 2.43
C LEU A 315 27.44 21.82 1.06
N VAL A 316 27.03 22.50 -0.03
CA VAL A 316 26.99 21.90 -1.39
C VAL A 316 28.36 21.46 -1.89
N THR A 317 29.44 22.09 -1.41
CA THR A 317 30.81 21.71 -1.73
C THR A 317 31.19 20.30 -1.26
N LYS A 318 30.43 19.77 -0.30
CA LYS A 318 30.60 18.43 0.28
C LYS A 318 29.45 17.48 -0.09
N SER A 319 28.40 17.98 -0.74
CA SER A 319 27.27 17.16 -1.21
C SER A 319 27.63 16.35 -2.45
N THR A 320 27.07 15.14 -2.52
CA THR A 320 27.14 14.25 -3.68
C THR A 320 26.16 14.69 -4.78
N SER A 321 26.37 14.23 -6.02
CA SER A 321 25.40 14.46 -7.11
C SER A 321 24.02 13.89 -6.77
N ILE A 322 23.97 12.69 -6.17
CA ILE A 322 22.74 12.02 -5.76
C ILE A 322 21.94 12.88 -4.77
N GLU A 323 22.60 13.52 -3.81
CA GLU A 323 21.91 14.38 -2.83
C GLU A 323 21.33 15.64 -3.46
N LYS A 324 22.02 16.23 -4.45
CA LYS A 324 21.52 17.38 -5.21
C LYS A 324 20.32 16.99 -6.08
N ASP A 325 20.40 15.84 -6.74
CA ASP A 325 19.32 15.33 -7.59
C ASP A 325 18.08 15.02 -6.75
N GLN A 326 18.26 14.37 -5.59
CA GLN A 326 17.17 14.11 -4.65
C GLN A 326 16.56 15.42 -4.11
N ALA A 327 17.39 16.40 -3.76
CA ALA A 327 16.92 17.72 -3.32
C ALA A 327 16.11 18.42 -4.42
N LEU A 328 16.49 18.24 -5.70
CA LEU A 328 15.79 18.79 -6.85
C LEU A 328 14.41 18.15 -7.00
N PHE A 329 14.31 16.82 -6.87
CA PHE A 329 13.01 16.15 -6.85
C PHE A 329 12.11 16.65 -5.72
N ASP A 330 12.66 16.81 -4.52
CA ASP A 330 11.88 17.27 -3.37
C ASP A 330 11.44 18.74 -3.51
N ALA A 331 12.27 19.59 -4.12
CA ALA A 331 11.91 20.97 -4.47
C ALA A 331 10.79 21.02 -5.53
N VAL A 332 10.83 20.15 -6.55
CA VAL A 332 9.75 20.00 -7.55
C VAL A 332 8.43 19.60 -6.89
N LYS A 333 8.44 18.63 -5.96
CA LYS A 333 7.23 18.22 -5.22
C LYS A 333 6.63 19.37 -4.43
N ARG A 334 7.46 20.24 -3.86
CA ARG A 334 7.02 21.43 -3.10
C ARG A 334 6.60 22.61 -3.98
N GLY A 335 6.91 22.59 -5.29
CA GLY A 335 6.71 23.74 -6.16
C GLY A 335 7.69 24.89 -5.89
N ASP A 336 8.85 24.61 -5.29
CA ASP A 336 9.84 25.59 -4.86
C ASP A 336 10.74 26.01 -6.03
N LEU A 337 10.30 27.03 -6.77
CA LEU A 337 11.03 27.55 -7.94
C LEU A 337 12.42 28.10 -7.57
N GLU A 338 12.55 28.76 -6.42
CA GLU A 338 13.81 29.37 -5.99
C GLU A 338 14.85 28.29 -5.65
N GLY A 339 14.45 27.28 -4.88
CA GLY A 339 15.30 26.13 -4.57
C GLY A 339 15.69 25.33 -5.83
N ILE A 340 14.77 25.15 -6.77
CA ILE A 340 15.04 24.52 -8.08
C ILE A 340 16.08 25.32 -8.86
N GLN A 341 15.89 26.64 -9.00
CA GLN A 341 16.83 27.52 -9.69
C GLN A 341 18.23 27.44 -9.08
N TRP A 342 18.28 27.47 -7.76
CA TRP A 342 19.52 27.35 -7.02
C TRP A 342 20.18 25.98 -7.26
N LEU A 343 19.45 24.88 -7.17
CA LEU A 343 19.97 23.52 -7.36
C LEU A 343 20.52 23.29 -8.78
N VAL A 344 19.80 23.75 -9.80
CA VAL A 344 20.25 23.68 -11.20
C VAL A 344 21.57 24.44 -11.37
N LYS A 345 21.68 25.64 -10.80
CA LYS A 345 22.94 26.43 -10.83
C LYS A 345 24.11 25.73 -10.14
N HIS A 346 23.84 24.85 -9.17
CA HIS A 346 24.85 24.11 -8.41
C HIS A 346 25.04 22.65 -8.88
N GLY A 347 24.57 22.34 -10.09
CA GLY A 347 24.86 21.09 -10.79
C GLY A 347 23.96 19.92 -10.41
N ALA A 348 22.74 20.17 -9.93
CA ALA A 348 21.71 19.13 -9.91
C ALA A 348 21.33 18.73 -11.33
N SER A 349 21.21 17.44 -11.58
CA SER A 349 20.96 16.88 -12.90
C SER A 349 19.48 16.97 -13.28
N LEU A 350 19.21 17.61 -14.42
CA LEU A 350 17.88 17.64 -15.05
C LEU A 350 17.52 16.32 -15.74
N SER A 351 18.49 15.42 -15.90
CA SER A 351 18.30 14.09 -16.51
C SER A 351 18.31 12.95 -15.50
N ALA A 352 18.57 13.23 -14.21
CA ALA A 352 18.44 12.22 -13.17
C ALA A 352 17.00 11.73 -13.09
N THR A 353 16.82 10.47 -12.71
CA THR A 353 15.49 9.85 -12.64
C THR A 353 15.21 9.35 -11.23
N ASN A 354 13.97 9.47 -10.78
CA ASN A 354 13.52 8.85 -9.53
C ASN A 354 13.17 7.35 -9.71
N GLU A 355 12.61 6.73 -8.68
CA GLU A 355 12.19 5.31 -8.68
C GLU A 355 11.20 4.94 -9.80
N SER A 356 10.40 5.90 -10.30
CA SER A 356 9.46 5.71 -11.42
C SER A 356 10.07 6.03 -12.79
N GLN A 357 11.39 6.22 -12.85
CA GLN A 357 12.13 6.73 -14.02
C GLN A 357 11.71 8.14 -14.47
N MET A 358 11.03 8.92 -13.64
CA MET A 358 10.66 10.30 -13.99
C MET A 358 11.85 11.23 -13.77
N THR A 359 12.13 12.08 -14.76
CA THR A 359 13.03 13.23 -14.61
C THR A 359 12.33 14.39 -13.87
N PRO A 360 13.05 15.41 -13.39
CA PRO A 360 12.44 16.55 -12.69
C PRO A 360 11.31 17.24 -13.48
N ILE A 361 11.47 17.39 -14.80
CA ILE A 361 10.43 18.00 -15.65
C ILE A 361 9.20 17.09 -15.79
N LEU A 362 9.38 15.77 -15.89
CA LEU A 362 8.26 14.82 -15.94
C LEU A 362 7.50 14.81 -14.62
N LEU A 363 8.21 14.88 -13.50
CA LEU A 363 7.57 15.02 -12.19
C LEU A 363 6.75 16.32 -12.11
N ALA A 364 7.33 17.46 -12.53
CA ALA A 364 6.61 18.73 -12.56
C ALA A 364 5.37 18.68 -13.46
N ALA A 365 5.44 17.94 -14.56
CA ALA A 365 4.33 17.70 -15.47
C ALA A 365 3.20 16.92 -14.82
N SER A 366 3.53 15.84 -14.12
CA SER A 366 2.55 15.02 -13.41
C SER A 366 1.81 15.82 -12.33
N LEU A 367 2.49 16.81 -11.74
CA LEU A 367 1.94 17.72 -10.74
C LEU A 367 1.20 18.92 -11.36
N GLY A 368 1.22 19.09 -12.68
CA GLY A 368 0.53 20.18 -13.38
C GLY A 368 1.12 21.57 -13.14
N ASN A 369 2.39 21.68 -12.73
CA ASN A 369 2.99 22.96 -12.34
C ASN A 369 3.57 23.72 -13.56
N ILE A 370 2.71 24.50 -14.24
CA ILE A 370 3.07 25.28 -15.43
C ILE A 370 4.29 26.19 -15.18
N LYS A 371 4.37 26.84 -14.01
CA LYS A 371 5.50 27.74 -13.70
C LYS A 371 6.85 27.03 -13.68
N LEU A 372 6.89 25.80 -13.16
CA LEU A 372 8.11 24.99 -13.18
C LEU A 372 8.43 24.50 -14.59
N ILE A 373 7.41 24.13 -15.37
CA ILE A 373 7.60 23.74 -16.77
C ILE A 373 8.18 24.90 -17.58
N ASP A 374 7.65 26.12 -17.43
CA ASP A 374 8.19 27.32 -18.07
C ASP A 374 9.65 27.57 -17.70
N TYR A 375 9.98 27.43 -16.42
CA TYR A 375 11.37 27.55 -15.97
C TYR A 375 12.26 26.48 -16.61
N PHE A 376 11.88 25.21 -16.55
CA PHE A 376 12.69 24.14 -17.15
C PHE A 376 12.86 24.35 -18.65
N LEU A 377 11.81 24.69 -19.39
CA LEU A 377 11.89 24.97 -20.82
C LEU A 377 12.66 26.25 -21.17
N SER A 378 12.90 27.14 -20.20
CA SER A 378 13.74 28.34 -20.39
C SER A 378 15.25 28.07 -20.31
N ILE A 379 15.66 26.89 -19.82
CA ILE A 379 17.08 26.49 -19.70
C ILE A 379 17.61 26.13 -21.09
N GLU A 380 18.80 26.61 -21.49
CA GLU A 380 19.32 26.50 -22.87
C GLU A 380 19.27 25.08 -23.49
N ASP A 381 19.55 24.04 -22.71
CA ASP A 381 19.37 22.66 -23.15
C ASP A 381 17.91 22.24 -22.95
N HIS A 382 17.19 21.94 -24.03
CA HIS A 382 15.79 21.49 -23.97
C HIS A 382 15.63 19.97 -24.14
N SER A 383 16.73 19.22 -24.28
CA SER A 383 16.70 17.79 -24.62
C SER A 383 15.95 16.95 -23.59
N PHE A 384 16.01 17.34 -22.30
CA PHE A 384 15.34 16.62 -21.22
C PHE A 384 13.82 16.65 -21.29
N ALA A 385 13.21 17.58 -22.02
CA ALA A 385 11.75 17.60 -22.21
C ALA A 385 11.27 16.37 -23.00
N TYR A 386 12.15 15.77 -23.79
CA TYR A 386 11.90 14.57 -24.60
C TYR A 386 12.33 13.27 -23.91
N HIS A 387 12.93 13.35 -22.71
CA HIS A 387 13.17 12.15 -21.90
C HIS A 387 11.86 11.46 -21.57
N LYS A 388 11.93 10.14 -21.47
CA LYS A 388 10.76 9.29 -21.27
C LYS A 388 10.82 8.62 -19.90
N ASP A 389 9.66 8.42 -19.31
CA ASP A 389 9.51 7.63 -18.10
C ASP A 389 9.51 6.11 -18.39
N SER A 390 9.23 5.31 -17.37
CA SER A 390 9.15 3.85 -17.48
C SER A 390 8.01 3.33 -18.37
N GLU A 391 7.02 4.17 -18.72
CA GLU A 391 5.96 3.84 -19.67
C GLU A 391 6.27 4.29 -21.10
N GLY A 392 7.41 4.95 -21.30
CA GLY A 392 7.82 5.52 -22.58
C GLY A 392 7.19 6.87 -22.90
N ASP A 393 6.71 7.59 -21.89
CA ASP A 393 6.03 8.88 -22.02
C ASP A 393 6.96 10.04 -21.70
N ASN A 394 6.94 11.06 -22.57
CA ASN A 394 7.62 12.33 -22.35
C ASN A 394 6.71 13.34 -21.63
N LEU A 395 7.18 14.60 -21.51
CA LEU A 395 6.47 15.70 -20.85
C LEU A 395 4.98 15.80 -21.28
N LEU A 396 4.69 15.77 -22.58
CA LEU A 396 3.33 15.89 -23.08
C LEU A 396 2.46 14.73 -22.63
N PHE A 397 2.94 13.49 -22.80
CA PHE A 397 2.16 12.30 -22.49
C PHE A 397 1.97 12.10 -20.98
N VAL A 398 2.97 12.42 -20.16
CA VAL A 398 2.85 12.42 -18.70
C VAL A 398 1.79 13.45 -18.27
N ALA A 399 1.78 14.65 -18.84
CA ALA A 399 0.75 15.65 -18.53
C ALA A 399 -0.67 15.20 -18.92
N ILE A 400 -0.81 14.50 -20.06
CA ILE A 400 -2.09 13.91 -20.50
C ILE A 400 -2.53 12.83 -19.52
N LYS A 401 -1.66 11.87 -19.19
CA LYS A 401 -2.00 10.75 -18.29
C LYS A 401 -2.30 11.21 -16.86
N ALA A 402 -1.60 12.24 -16.39
CA ALA A 402 -1.87 12.90 -15.12
C ALA A 402 -3.12 13.80 -15.13
N ARG A 403 -3.84 13.87 -16.27
CA ARG A 403 -5.07 14.65 -16.46
C ARG A 403 -4.87 16.14 -16.15
N GLN A 404 -3.83 16.74 -16.71
CA GLN A 404 -3.48 18.15 -16.55
C GLN A 404 -3.83 18.98 -17.81
N PRO A 405 -5.11 19.26 -18.10
CA PRO A 405 -5.51 19.84 -19.39
C PRO A 405 -4.97 21.25 -19.64
N LEU A 406 -4.81 22.07 -18.61
CA LEU A 406 -4.23 23.41 -18.75
C LEU A 406 -2.76 23.35 -19.13
N LEU A 407 -2.00 22.43 -18.51
CA LEU A 407 -0.60 22.22 -18.86
C LEU A 407 -0.45 21.65 -20.26
N VAL A 408 -1.28 20.68 -20.64
CA VAL A 408 -1.26 20.10 -22.00
C VAL A 408 -1.47 21.19 -23.06
N LYS A 409 -2.49 22.04 -22.87
CA LYS A 409 -2.76 23.17 -23.79
C LYS A 409 -1.56 24.12 -23.87
N HIS A 410 -1.00 24.48 -22.71
CA HIS A 410 0.18 25.35 -22.62
C HIS A 410 1.41 24.79 -23.34
N VAL A 411 1.70 23.51 -23.16
CA VAL A 411 2.84 22.83 -23.81
C VAL A 411 2.65 22.69 -25.32
N ILE A 412 1.42 22.49 -25.80
CA ILE A 412 1.12 22.49 -27.24
C ILE A 412 1.21 23.90 -27.84
N ASP A 413 0.65 24.91 -27.18
CA ASP A 413 0.64 26.28 -27.69
C ASP A 413 2.04 26.92 -27.66
N SER A 414 2.95 26.43 -26.81
CA SER A 414 4.37 26.84 -26.83
C SER A 414 5.18 26.24 -27.98
N GLY A 415 4.65 25.25 -28.71
CA GLY A 415 5.25 24.71 -29.94
C GLY A 415 6.38 23.69 -29.74
N TYR A 416 6.65 23.25 -28.51
CA TYR A 416 7.66 22.21 -28.23
C TYR A 416 7.23 20.81 -28.68
N PHE A 417 5.92 20.58 -28.73
CA PHE A 417 5.32 19.31 -29.11
C PHE A 417 4.21 19.51 -30.14
N SER A 418 4.03 18.51 -30.98
CA SER A 418 2.98 18.45 -31.99
C SER A 418 1.83 17.57 -31.54
N VAL A 419 0.64 17.82 -32.09
CA VAL A 419 -0.53 16.94 -31.92
C VAL A 419 -0.38 15.59 -32.66
N GLU A 420 0.69 15.43 -33.44
CA GLU A 420 1.05 14.21 -34.17
C GLU A 420 2.19 13.42 -33.50
N ASP A 421 2.75 13.93 -32.39
CA ASP A 421 3.84 13.25 -31.68
C ASP A 421 3.39 11.88 -31.16
N ARG A 422 4.33 10.93 -31.03
CA ARG A 422 4.02 9.57 -30.57
C ARG A 422 4.90 9.15 -29.41
N ASN A 423 4.29 8.51 -28.40
CA ASN A 423 5.03 7.85 -27.32
C ASN A 423 5.57 6.48 -27.78
N ASP A 424 6.24 5.74 -26.89
CA ASP A 424 6.81 4.42 -27.24
C ASP A 424 5.76 3.36 -27.58
N LYS A 425 4.53 3.53 -27.09
CA LYS A 425 3.39 2.68 -27.47
C LYS A 425 2.84 3.05 -28.86
N GLY A 426 3.35 4.12 -29.48
CA GLY A 426 2.88 4.65 -30.75
C GLY A 426 1.59 5.47 -30.64
N GLN A 427 1.14 5.81 -29.43
CA GLN A 427 -0.08 6.59 -29.21
C GLN A 427 0.17 8.05 -29.57
N THR A 428 -0.76 8.66 -30.31
CA THR A 428 -0.85 10.12 -30.45
C THR A 428 -1.40 10.75 -29.17
N PRO A 429 -1.27 12.07 -28.97
CA PRO A 429 -1.81 12.75 -27.79
C PRO A 429 -3.32 12.54 -27.63
N LEU A 430 -4.05 12.45 -28.75
CA LEU A 430 -5.48 12.12 -28.78
C LEU A 430 -5.74 10.70 -28.25
N LEU A 431 -4.96 9.71 -28.68
CA LEU A 431 -5.10 8.33 -28.19
C LEU A 431 -4.79 8.22 -26.70
N ALA A 432 -3.75 8.90 -26.22
CA ALA A 432 -3.43 8.95 -24.80
C ALA A 432 -4.54 9.65 -23.98
N ALA A 433 -5.11 10.75 -24.51
CA ALA A 433 -6.23 11.45 -23.88
C ALA A 433 -7.49 10.58 -23.81
N ALA A 434 -7.74 9.78 -24.85
CA ALA A 434 -8.81 8.79 -24.86
C ALA A 434 -8.56 7.70 -23.81
N GLU A 435 -7.34 7.14 -23.71
CA GLU A 435 -7.01 6.10 -22.73
C GLU A 435 -7.37 6.52 -21.29
N VAL A 436 -7.18 7.80 -20.94
CA VAL A 436 -7.54 8.35 -19.61
C VAL A 436 -8.95 8.94 -19.51
N ASN A 437 -9.76 8.81 -20.56
CA ASN A 437 -11.14 9.31 -20.66
C ASN A 437 -11.28 10.83 -20.46
N SER A 438 -10.36 11.61 -21.02
CA SER A 438 -10.43 13.08 -20.98
C SER A 438 -11.12 13.62 -22.23
N ASP A 439 -12.42 13.87 -22.15
CA ASP A 439 -13.22 14.48 -23.22
C ASP A 439 -12.69 15.84 -23.65
N ALA A 440 -12.36 16.70 -22.68
CA ALA A 440 -11.81 18.03 -22.94
C ALA A 440 -10.50 17.99 -23.74
N LEU A 441 -9.65 16.99 -23.52
CA LEU A 441 -8.40 16.82 -24.26
C LEU A 441 -8.61 16.15 -25.61
N VAL A 442 -9.48 15.14 -25.70
CA VAL A 442 -9.84 14.52 -26.98
C VAL A 442 -10.45 15.55 -27.93
N GLU A 443 -11.39 16.37 -27.45
CA GLU A 443 -11.98 17.46 -28.22
C GLU A 443 -10.91 18.49 -28.64
N PHE A 444 -10.04 18.90 -27.71
CA PHE A 444 -8.98 19.85 -28.01
C PHE A 444 -8.02 19.36 -29.10
N PHE A 445 -7.53 18.11 -29.01
CA PHE A 445 -6.63 17.55 -30.00
C PHE A 445 -7.30 17.35 -31.36
N HIS A 446 -8.55 16.88 -31.35
CA HIS A 446 -9.34 16.75 -32.59
C HIS A 446 -9.53 18.12 -33.28
N GLN A 447 -9.85 19.18 -32.52
CA GLN A 447 -9.96 20.54 -33.05
C GLN A 447 -8.62 21.10 -33.57
N LYS A 448 -7.50 20.67 -33.00
CA LYS A 448 -6.14 21.05 -33.43
C LYS A 448 -5.64 20.23 -34.63
N GLY A 449 -6.40 19.23 -35.08
CA GLY A 449 -6.14 18.49 -36.32
C GLY A 449 -5.74 17.02 -36.16
N SER A 450 -5.66 16.48 -34.93
CA SER A 450 -5.40 15.04 -34.73
C SER A 450 -6.52 14.19 -35.33
N ALA A 451 -6.15 13.09 -35.96
CA ALA A 451 -7.11 12.14 -36.54
C ALA A 451 -7.73 11.24 -35.47
N LEU A 452 -9.06 11.03 -35.54
CA LEU A 452 -9.74 10.05 -34.67
C LEU A 452 -9.41 8.60 -35.07
N GLU A 453 -9.00 8.41 -36.32
CA GLU A 453 -8.65 7.14 -36.93
C GLU A 453 -7.25 6.64 -36.57
N ASP A 454 -6.47 7.44 -35.84
CA ASP A 454 -5.13 7.07 -35.40
C ASP A 454 -5.13 5.74 -34.65
N GLN A 455 -4.04 4.99 -34.84
CA GLN A 455 -3.80 3.71 -34.19
C GLN A 455 -2.44 3.72 -33.53
N ASP A 456 -2.32 3.04 -32.38
CA ASP A 456 -1.05 2.80 -31.71
C ASP A 456 -0.24 1.68 -32.42
N ASN A 457 0.90 1.27 -31.86
CA ASN A 457 1.75 0.23 -32.44
C ASN A 457 1.07 -1.15 -32.51
N GLU A 458 0.04 -1.41 -31.69
CA GLU A 458 -0.77 -2.63 -31.73
C GLU A 458 -2.00 -2.49 -32.64
N GLY A 459 -2.17 -1.35 -33.32
CA GLY A 459 -3.34 -1.08 -34.14
C GLY A 459 -4.57 -0.66 -33.31
N ASN A 460 -4.42 -0.37 -32.02
CA ASN A 460 -5.55 0.02 -31.18
C ASN A 460 -5.99 1.45 -31.51
N THR A 461 -7.28 1.60 -31.80
CA THR A 461 -7.95 2.91 -31.87
C THR A 461 -8.30 3.42 -30.47
N ALA A 462 -8.78 4.66 -30.37
CA ALA A 462 -9.27 5.23 -29.12
C ALA A 462 -10.30 4.34 -28.39
N TYR A 463 -11.18 3.64 -29.12
CA TYR A 463 -12.15 2.70 -28.55
C TYR A 463 -11.49 1.52 -27.84
N HIS A 464 -10.46 0.92 -28.46
CA HIS A 464 -9.75 -0.21 -27.86
C HIS A 464 -9.11 0.21 -26.55
N LEU A 465 -8.45 1.39 -26.52
CA LEU A 465 -7.78 1.92 -25.33
C LEU A 465 -8.76 2.26 -24.19
N LEU A 466 -9.85 2.97 -24.51
CA LEU A 466 -10.92 3.28 -23.54
C LEU A 466 -11.50 2.00 -22.92
N LEU A 467 -11.87 1.03 -23.76
CA LEU A 467 -12.52 -0.20 -23.32
C LEU A 467 -11.56 -1.14 -22.57
N ALA A 468 -10.28 -1.19 -22.93
CA ALA A 468 -9.29 -1.98 -22.21
C ALA A 468 -9.14 -1.53 -20.75
N LYS A 469 -9.32 -0.24 -20.47
CA LYS A 469 -9.21 0.35 -19.13
C LYS A 469 -10.54 0.42 -18.36
N GLY A 470 -11.65 -0.01 -18.96
CA GLY A 470 -12.99 0.16 -18.36
C GLY A 470 -13.44 1.62 -18.30
N ASN A 471 -12.87 2.46 -19.15
CA ASN A 471 -13.04 3.91 -19.12
C ASN A 471 -14.15 4.32 -20.10
N PHE A 472 -15.41 4.21 -19.68
CA PHE A 472 -16.55 4.65 -20.47
C PHE A 472 -17.06 6.00 -19.96
N GLY A 473 -17.11 7.00 -20.82
CA GLY A 473 -17.57 8.33 -20.45
C GLY A 473 -17.58 9.29 -21.63
N ASN A 474 -17.53 10.58 -21.32
CA ASN A 474 -17.72 11.66 -22.29
C ASN A 474 -16.77 11.57 -23.49
N ALA A 475 -15.53 11.11 -23.29
CA ALA A 475 -14.56 11.01 -24.39
C ALA A 475 -15.05 9.99 -25.43
N MET A 476 -15.59 8.86 -24.98
CA MET A 476 -16.20 7.87 -25.86
C MET A 476 -17.44 8.41 -26.57
N SER A 477 -18.31 9.13 -25.86
CA SER A 477 -19.49 9.77 -26.47
C SER A 477 -19.09 10.77 -27.54
N TYR A 478 -18.05 11.57 -27.29
CA TYR A 478 -17.50 12.50 -28.26
C TYR A 478 -16.95 11.76 -29.50
N ILE A 479 -16.10 10.76 -29.30
CA ILE A 479 -15.53 9.96 -30.41
C ILE A 479 -16.66 9.30 -31.23
N HIS A 480 -17.66 8.74 -30.56
CA HIS A 480 -18.80 8.10 -31.23
C HIS A 480 -19.62 9.09 -32.07
N ALA A 481 -19.85 10.29 -31.55
CA ALA A 481 -20.61 11.32 -32.25
C ALA A 481 -19.90 11.81 -33.53
N HIS A 482 -18.57 11.77 -33.56
CA HIS A 482 -17.77 12.26 -34.70
C HIS A 482 -17.34 11.15 -35.67
N ASN A 483 -17.05 9.94 -35.18
CA ASN A 483 -16.71 8.80 -36.03
C ASN A 483 -17.17 7.46 -35.43
N PRO A 484 -18.47 7.09 -35.60
CA PRO A 484 -19.02 5.86 -35.04
C PRO A 484 -18.47 4.58 -35.69
N ALA A 485 -17.95 4.68 -36.92
CA ALA A 485 -17.40 3.52 -37.64
C ALA A 485 -16.14 2.94 -36.96
N LEU A 486 -15.45 3.72 -36.13
CA LEU A 486 -14.29 3.24 -35.37
C LEU A 486 -14.63 2.13 -34.37
N LEU A 487 -15.89 1.99 -33.98
CA LEU A 487 -16.33 0.90 -33.10
C LEU A 487 -16.20 -0.48 -33.78
N LEU A 488 -16.17 -0.52 -35.10
CA LEU A 488 -15.98 -1.74 -35.91
C LEU A 488 -14.55 -1.92 -36.42
N LYS A 489 -13.70 -0.89 -36.27
CA LYS A 489 -12.31 -0.93 -36.72
C LYS A 489 -11.56 -1.98 -35.89
N LYS A 490 -10.77 -2.80 -36.57
CA LYS A 490 -9.97 -3.85 -35.93
C LYS A 490 -8.52 -3.41 -35.67
N ASN A 491 -7.91 -3.93 -34.61
CA ASN A 491 -6.48 -3.78 -34.34
C ASN A 491 -5.62 -4.79 -35.12
N ASN A 492 -4.30 -4.84 -34.85
CA ASN A 492 -3.38 -5.73 -35.55
C ASN A 492 -3.60 -7.23 -35.24
N LYS A 493 -4.34 -7.56 -34.18
CA LYS A 493 -4.79 -8.92 -33.83
C LYS A 493 -6.18 -9.23 -34.40
N GLU A 494 -6.66 -8.39 -35.32
CA GLU A 494 -8.01 -8.39 -35.90
C GLU A 494 -9.15 -8.27 -34.85
N GLU A 495 -8.83 -7.86 -33.63
CA GLU A 495 -9.81 -7.69 -32.56
C GLU A 495 -10.61 -6.43 -32.79
N SER A 496 -11.93 -6.50 -32.66
CA SER A 496 -12.76 -5.30 -32.56
C SER A 496 -12.74 -4.76 -31.12
N PRO A 497 -13.15 -3.50 -30.89
CA PRO A 497 -13.37 -2.95 -29.56
C PRO A 497 -14.21 -3.85 -28.63
N LEU A 498 -15.21 -4.56 -29.17
CA LEU A 498 -16.01 -5.53 -28.40
C LEU A 498 -15.20 -6.75 -27.95
N HIS A 499 -14.22 -7.21 -28.75
CA HIS A 499 -13.29 -8.25 -28.30
C HIS A 499 -12.43 -7.74 -27.14
N THR A 500 -11.93 -6.51 -27.24
CA THR A 500 -11.06 -5.90 -26.22
C THR A 500 -11.75 -5.80 -24.87
N VAL A 501 -12.99 -5.28 -24.82
CA VAL A 501 -13.75 -5.16 -23.56
C VAL A 501 -14.00 -6.53 -22.90
N ILE A 502 -14.26 -7.57 -23.72
CA ILE A 502 -14.46 -8.95 -23.23
C ILE A 502 -13.16 -9.54 -22.69
N LYS A 503 -12.04 -9.39 -23.40
CA LYS A 503 -10.73 -9.91 -22.97
C LYS A 503 -10.25 -9.26 -21.66
N HIS A 504 -10.54 -7.97 -21.47
CA HIS A 504 -10.20 -7.22 -20.25
C HIS A 504 -11.23 -7.35 -19.12
N LYS A 505 -12.30 -8.14 -19.33
CA LYS A 505 -13.33 -8.45 -18.34
C LYS A 505 -14.07 -7.23 -17.77
N GLN A 506 -14.33 -6.25 -18.61
CA GLN A 506 -15.04 -5.02 -18.26
C GLN A 506 -16.55 -5.19 -18.49
N THR A 507 -17.21 -6.03 -17.68
CA THR A 507 -18.61 -6.46 -17.88
C THR A 507 -19.58 -5.29 -18.09
N ASP A 508 -19.48 -4.27 -17.23
CA ASP A 508 -20.42 -3.15 -17.20
C ASP A 508 -20.38 -2.35 -18.51
N GLU A 509 -19.25 -2.39 -19.22
CA GLU A 509 -19.04 -1.65 -20.45
C GLU A 509 -19.57 -2.37 -21.69
N ILE A 510 -19.75 -3.70 -21.64
CA ILE A 510 -20.31 -4.47 -22.76
C ILE A 510 -21.73 -3.98 -23.10
N GLY A 511 -22.58 -3.81 -22.08
CA GLY A 511 -23.94 -3.32 -22.27
C GLY A 511 -23.96 -1.89 -22.83
N ARG A 512 -23.01 -1.04 -22.40
CA ARG A 512 -22.91 0.33 -22.89
C ARG A 512 -22.39 0.43 -24.32
N VAL A 513 -21.48 -0.45 -24.73
CA VAL A 513 -21.08 -0.60 -26.14
C VAL A 513 -22.30 -0.93 -27.02
N PHE A 514 -23.19 -1.82 -26.57
CA PHE A 514 -24.44 -2.09 -27.29
C PHE A 514 -25.41 -0.91 -27.30
N ALA A 515 -25.43 -0.10 -26.23
CA ALA A 515 -26.23 1.11 -26.19
C ALA A 515 -25.84 2.11 -27.31
N LEU A 516 -24.55 2.19 -27.67
CA LEU A 516 -24.07 3.05 -28.75
C LEU A 516 -24.60 2.63 -30.13
N VAL A 517 -24.81 1.33 -30.36
CA VAL A 517 -25.29 0.78 -31.64
C VAL A 517 -26.76 0.36 -31.62
N THR A 518 -27.51 0.74 -30.58
CA THR A 518 -28.91 0.30 -30.44
C THR A 518 -29.81 0.85 -31.56
N SER A 519 -29.51 2.03 -32.08
CA SER A 519 -30.21 2.65 -33.21
C SER A 519 -29.72 2.18 -34.59
N ASP A 520 -28.64 1.40 -34.66
CA ASP A 520 -28.06 0.86 -35.91
C ASP A 520 -28.00 -0.69 -35.86
N PRO A 521 -29.08 -1.38 -36.30
CA PRO A 521 -29.13 -2.83 -36.31
C PRO A 521 -28.03 -3.49 -37.15
N LYS A 522 -27.55 -2.80 -38.21
CA LYS A 522 -26.50 -3.32 -39.09
C LYS A 522 -25.15 -3.29 -38.38
N ALA A 523 -24.79 -2.15 -37.78
CA ALA A 523 -23.56 -2.04 -36.99
C ALA A 523 -23.57 -3.00 -35.80
N LYS A 524 -24.73 -3.18 -35.13
CA LYS A 524 -24.87 -4.17 -34.05
C LYS A 524 -24.60 -5.60 -34.55
N ALA A 525 -25.15 -5.98 -35.69
CA ALA A 525 -24.91 -7.30 -36.29
C ALA A 525 -23.44 -7.49 -36.71
N GLU A 526 -22.83 -6.50 -37.34
CA GLU A 526 -21.42 -6.53 -37.74
C GLU A 526 -20.48 -6.61 -36.53
N LEU A 527 -20.81 -5.92 -35.43
CA LEU A 527 -20.04 -5.96 -34.19
C LEU A 527 -20.11 -7.35 -33.52
N MET A 528 -21.29 -7.98 -33.56
CA MET A 528 -21.53 -9.32 -33.02
C MET A 528 -20.89 -10.44 -33.84
N GLU A 529 -20.79 -10.25 -35.15
CA GLU A 529 -20.16 -11.23 -36.06
C GLU A 529 -18.71 -10.89 -36.41
N ALA A 530 -18.15 -9.85 -35.79
CA ALA A 530 -16.74 -9.50 -35.93
C ALA A 530 -15.87 -10.68 -35.50
N ARG A 531 -14.81 -10.94 -36.25
CA ARG A 531 -13.89 -12.07 -35.99
C ARG A 531 -12.49 -11.59 -35.68
N ASP A 532 -11.90 -12.10 -34.60
CA ASP A 532 -10.49 -11.91 -34.28
C ASP A 532 -9.57 -12.77 -35.16
N GLN A 533 -8.25 -12.68 -34.96
CA GLN A 533 -7.24 -13.44 -35.70
C GLN A 533 -7.41 -14.97 -35.65
N HIS A 534 -8.14 -15.50 -34.67
CA HIS A 534 -8.46 -16.93 -34.56
C HIS A 534 -9.80 -17.29 -35.24
N GLY A 535 -10.49 -16.29 -35.77
CA GLY A 535 -11.84 -16.39 -36.29
C GLY A 535 -12.91 -16.40 -35.21
N ASN A 536 -12.57 -16.11 -33.94
CA ASN A 536 -13.52 -16.12 -32.83
C ASN A 536 -14.47 -14.93 -32.95
N THR A 537 -15.77 -15.16 -32.76
CA THR A 537 -16.75 -14.10 -32.51
C THR A 537 -16.59 -13.57 -31.08
N PRO A 538 -17.23 -12.44 -30.69
CA PRO A 538 -17.26 -11.97 -29.32
C PRO A 538 -17.78 -13.03 -28.33
N LEU A 539 -18.79 -13.82 -28.71
CA LEU A 539 -19.30 -14.92 -27.88
C LEU A 539 -18.25 -16.02 -27.69
N LEU A 540 -17.60 -16.44 -28.78
CA LEU A 540 -16.52 -17.44 -28.70
C LEU A 540 -15.36 -16.93 -27.82
N THR A 541 -15.01 -15.65 -27.96
CA THR A 541 -13.98 -14.99 -27.13
C THR A 541 -14.38 -14.95 -25.65
N ALA A 542 -15.64 -14.66 -25.33
CA ALA A 542 -16.14 -14.65 -23.96
C ALA A 542 -16.07 -16.05 -23.31
N VAL A 543 -16.40 -17.09 -24.08
CA VAL A 543 -16.28 -18.49 -23.63
C VAL A 543 -14.82 -18.90 -23.48
N GLU A 544 -13.96 -18.55 -24.43
CA GLU A 544 -12.52 -18.84 -24.41
C GLU A 544 -11.81 -18.20 -23.22
N CYS A 545 -12.12 -16.93 -22.93
CA CYS A 545 -11.57 -16.18 -21.81
C CYS A 545 -12.23 -16.51 -20.46
N GLN A 546 -13.25 -17.38 -20.47
CA GLN A 546 -14.07 -17.75 -19.31
C GLN A 546 -14.61 -16.51 -18.58
N HIS A 547 -15.35 -15.69 -19.32
CA HIS A 547 -16.03 -14.50 -18.82
C HIS A 547 -17.56 -14.76 -18.77
N PRO A 548 -18.05 -15.45 -17.73
CA PRO A 548 -19.43 -15.92 -17.67
C PRO A 548 -20.45 -14.78 -17.64
N GLU A 549 -20.09 -13.61 -17.11
CA GLU A 549 -20.97 -12.44 -17.01
C GLU A 549 -21.22 -11.76 -18.36
N ALA A 550 -20.26 -11.84 -19.29
CA ALA A 550 -20.42 -11.31 -20.64
C ALA A 550 -21.40 -12.15 -21.48
N ILE A 551 -21.47 -13.46 -21.23
CA ILE A 551 -22.23 -14.40 -22.07
C ILE A 551 -23.73 -14.07 -22.11
N PRO A 552 -24.44 -13.90 -20.98
CA PRO A 552 -25.86 -13.51 -21.00
C PRO A 552 -26.12 -12.22 -21.77
N ILE A 553 -25.22 -11.23 -21.66
CA ILE A 553 -25.35 -9.94 -22.36
C ILE A 553 -25.25 -10.15 -23.87
N LEU A 554 -24.26 -10.93 -24.32
CA LEU A 554 -24.06 -11.25 -25.73
C LEU A 554 -25.22 -12.07 -26.31
N LEU A 555 -25.73 -13.04 -25.55
CA LEU A 555 -26.90 -13.84 -25.96
C LEU A 555 -28.16 -12.96 -26.07
N ALA A 556 -28.42 -12.10 -25.09
CA ALA A 556 -29.52 -11.13 -25.14
C ALA A 556 -29.37 -10.14 -26.31
N ALA A 557 -28.13 -9.85 -26.71
CA ALA A 557 -27.83 -9.02 -27.88
C ALA A 557 -28.01 -9.74 -29.22
N GLY A 558 -28.18 -11.07 -29.23
CA GLY A 558 -28.43 -11.89 -30.43
C GLY A 558 -27.21 -12.64 -30.97
N ALA A 559 -26.22 -12.95 -30.14
CA ALA A 559 -25.06 -13.75 -30.55
C ALA A 559 -25.44 -15.13 -31.10
N ASP A 560 -24.84 -15.54 -32.22
CA ASP A 560 -25.01 -16.90 -32.73
C ASP A 560 -24.23 -17.93 -31.88
N VAL A 561 -24.99 -18.79 -31.18
CA VAL A 561 -24.47 -19.87 -30.35
C VAL A 561 -23.79 -20.97 -31.17
N LEU A 562 -24.19 -21.12 -32.45
CA LEU A 562 -23.68 -22.15 -33.36
C LEU A 562 -22.47 -21.68 -34.17
N ALA A 563 -22.05 -20.41 -33.99
CA ALA A 563 -20.89 -19.86 -34.67
C ALA A 563 -19.64 -20.72 -34.40
N LYS A 564 -18.85 -20.93 -35.46
CA LYS A 564 -17.57 -21.63 -35.41
C LYS A 564 -16.43 -20.68 -35.75
N ASN A 565 -15.29 -20.84 -35.08
CA ASN A 565 -14.06 -20.11 -35.40
C ASN A 565 -13.30 -20.70 -36.61
N GLY A 566 -12.12 -20.16 -36.92
CA GLY A 566 -11.30 -20.62 -38.05
C GLY A 566 -10.81 -22.07 -37.92
N LYS A 567 -10.82 -22.64 -36.71
CA LYS A 567 -10.50 -24.05 -36.42
C LYS A 567 -11.75 -24.94 -36.32
N ALA A 568 -12.90 -24.47 -36.80
CA ALA A 568 -14.20 -25.13 -36.70
C ALA A 568 -14.69 -25.39 -35.26
N GLN A 569 -14.19 -24.63 -34.27
CA GLN A 569 -14.60 -24.75 -32.88
C GLN A 569 -15.79 -23.83 -32.58
N SER A 570 -16.84 -24.36 -31.97
CA SER A 570 -17.97 -23.62 -31.39
C SER A 570 -17.83 -23.41 -29.88
N VAL A 571 -18.83 -22.77 -29.27
CA VAL A 571 -18.88 -22.52 -27.81
C VAL A 571 -18.66 -23.78 -26.99
N ILE A 572 -19.10 -24.96 -27.44
CA ILE A 572 -18.96 -26.23 -26.70
C ILE A 572 -17.60 -26.94 -26.88
N THR A 573 -16.76 -26.45 -27.79
CA THR A 573 -15.44 -27.06 -28.13
C THR A 573 -14.25 -26.16 -27.81
N ILE A 574 -14.44 -24.84 -27.77
CA ILE A 574 -13.34 -23.87 -27.67
C ILE A 574 -12.64 -23.95 -26.30
N ALA A 575 -13.41 -24.02 -25.23
CA ALA A 575 -12.92 -24.10 -23.86
C ALA A 575 -13.71 -25.13 -23.03
N PRO A 576 -13.11 -25.64 -21.93
CA PRO A 576 -13.85 -26.44 -20.95
C PRO A 576 -15.02 -25.64 -20.37
N LEU A 577 -16.21 -26.23 -20.35
CA LEU A 577 -17.44 -25.53 -19.97
C LEU A 577 -17.79 -25.62 -18.48
N ASN A 578 -17.01 -26.35 -17.69
CA ASN A 578 -17.28 -26.61 -16.27
C ASN A 578 -17.26 -25.36 -15.38
N THR A 579 -16.81 -24.21 -15.88
CA THR A 579 -16.81 -22.92 -15.18
C THR A 579 -18.00 -22.03 -15.53
N LEU A 580 -18.85 -22.43 -16.48
CA LEU A 580 -20.01 -21.64 -16.89
C LEU A 580 -21.24 -21.95 -16.02
N PRO A 581 -22.12 -20.95 -15.79
CA PRO A 581 -23.38 -21.17 -15.10
C PRO A 581 -24.25 -22.24 -15.76
N LEU A 582 -25.02 -22.98 -14.96
CA LEU A 582 -25.90 -24.05 -15.42
C LEU A 582 -26.88 -23.60 -16.52
N GLU A 583 -27.42 -22.39 -16.39
CA GLU A 583 -28.38 -21.83 -17.35
C GLU A 583 -27.74 -21.61 -18.73
N THR A 584 -26.50 -21.08 -18.75
CA THR A 584 -25.71 -20.92 -19.97
C THR A 584 -25.39 -22.25 -20.63
N LEU A 585 -25.02 -23.26 -19.83
CA LEU A 585 -24.75 -24.60 -20.32
C LEU A 585 -25.97 -25.22 -21.00
N LYS A 586 -27.14 -25.16 -20.35
CA LYS A 586 -28.39 -25.64 -20.93
C LYS A 586 -28.67 -24.98 -22.27
N LEU A 587 -28.58 -23.65 -22.34
CA LEU A 587 -28.74 -22.89 -23.58
C LEU A 587 -27.79 -23.36 -24.70
N PHE A 588 -26.51 -23.55 -24.39
CA PHE A 588 -25.54 -24.02 -25.38
C PHE A 588 -25.83 -25.45 -25.85
N PHE A 589 -26.17 -26.34 -24.93
CA PHE A 589 -26.45 -27.73 -25.26
C PHE A 589 -27.78 -27.91 -25.99
N ASP A 590 -28.83 -27.19 -25.59
CA ASP A 590 -30.13 -27.18 -26.29
C ASP A 590 -29.95 -26.74 -27.76
N ALA A 591 -29.15 -25.70 -28.01
CA ALA A 591 -28.82 -25.24 -29.36
C ALA A 591 -28.08 -26.32 -30.19
N HIS A 592 -27.27 -27.16 -29.53
CA HIS A 592 -26.54 -28.26 -30.17
C HIS A 592 -27.29 -29.61 -30.09
N GLN A 593 -28.54 -29.64 -29.61
CA GLN A 593 -29.35 -30.84 -29.42
C GLN A 593 -28.67 -31.89 -28.52
N ILE A 594 -28.01 -31.44 -27.45
CA ILE A 594 -27.35 -32.27 -26.44
C ILE A 594 -28.17 -32.19 -25.16
N ASP A 595 -28.54 -33.33 -24.56
CA ASP A 595 -29.13 -33.31 -23.23
C ASP A 595 -28.06 -32.95 -22.18
N TYR A 596 -28.30 -31.89 -21.42
CA TYR A 596 -27.43 -31.48 -20.31
C TYR A 596 -27.21 -32.62 -19.30
N ARG A 597 -28.24 -33.45 -19.03
CA ARG A 597 -28.12 -34.58 -18.09
C ARG A 597 -27.15 -35.63 -18.60
N GLU A 598 -27.20 -35.91 -19.90
CA GLU A 598 -26.28 -36.83 -20.56
C GLU A 598 -24.84 -36.27 -20.55
N TYR A 599 -24.66 -34.98 -20.88
CA TYR A 599 -23.37 -34.32 -20.73
C TYR A 599 -22.82 -34.43 -19.32
N TYR A 600 -23.65 -34.15 -18.32
CA TYR A 600 -23.24 -34.23 -16.92
C TYR A 600 -22.82 -35.66 -16.53
N ALA A 601 -23.56 -36.67 -16.97
CA ALA A 601 -23.24 -38.08 -16.74
C ALA A 601 -21.90 -38.48 -17.40
N ARG A 602 -21.70 -38.13 -18.68
CA ARG A 602 -20.46 -38.37 -19.41
C ARG A 602 -19.26 -37.61 -18.82
N ARG A 603 -19.46 -36.37 -18.33
CA ARG A 603 -18.42 -35.59 -17.64
C ARG A 603 -18.01 -36.22 -16.31
N ARG A 604 -18.94 -36.84 -15.57
CA ARG A 604 -18.60 -37.58 -14.34
C ARG A 604 -17.76 -38.81 -14.65
N LEU A 605 -18.08 -39.56 -15.70
CA LEU A 605 -17.22 -40.64 -16.19
C LEU A 605 -15.83 -40.12 -16.59
N TYR A 606 -15.76 -39.01 -17.33
CA TYR A 606 -14.50 -38.35 -17.69
C TYR A 606 -13.64 -38.04 -16.44
N PHE A 607 -14.26 -37.43 -15.43
CA PHE A 607 -13.62 -37.08 -14.16
C PHE A 607 -13.10 -38.30 -13.41
N ILE A 608 -13.84 -39.41 -13.42
CA ILE A 608 -13.53 -40.59 -12.62
C ILE A 608 -12.50 -41.50 -13.31
N PHE A 609 -12.56 -41.64 -14.62
CA PHE A 609 -11.73 -42.59 -15.38
C PHE A 609 -10.40 -42.00 -15.88
N GLY A 610 -10.12 -40.71 -15.65
CA GLY A 610 -8.76 -40.17 -15.75
C GLY A 610 -8.21 -39.99 -17.17
N GLY A 611 -9.06 -39.58 -18.12
CA GLY A 611 -8.65 -38.90 -19.36
C GLY A 611 -7.90 -39.69 -20.45
N GLU A 612 -7.17 -40.78 -20.19
CA GLU A 612 -6.28 -41.32 -21.24
C GLU A 612 -6.84 -42.50 -22.05
N LYS A 613 -8.05 -43.02 -21.75
CA LYS A 613 -8.62 -44.16 -22.51
C LYS A 613 -10.14 -44.19 -22.72
N LEU A 614 -10.91 -43.39 -21.98
CA LEU A 614 -12.37 -43.30 -22.15
C LEU A 614 -12.79 -42.13 -23.06
N ASN A 615 -11.95 -41.11 -23.22
CA ASN A 615 -12.29 -39.90 -23.98
C ASN A 615 -12.69 -40.17 -25.43
N GLU A 616 -12.05 -41.13 -26.08
CA GLU A 616 -12.36 -41.52 -27.46
C GLU A 616 -13.80 -42.03 -27.61
N SER A 617 -14.35 -42.62 -26.53
CA SER A 617 -15.70 -43.16 -26.47
C SER A 617 -16.74 -42.15 -25.98
N LEU A 618 -16.36 -41.09 -25.26
CA LEU A 618 -17.29 -40.10 -24.68
C LEU A 618 -17.89 -39.10 -25.70
N LYS A 619 -17.77 -39.37 -27.00
CA LYS A 619 -18.21 -38.47 -28.09
C LYS A 619 -19.72 -38.44 -28.25
N PHE A 620 -20.27 -37.26 -28.55
CA PHE A 620 -21.67 -37.14 -28.95
C PHE A 620 -21.81 -37.42 -30.46
N PRO A 621 -22.94 -37.98 -30.91
CA PRO A 621 -23.15 -38.30 -32.33
C PRO A 621 -22.99 -37.09 -33.26
N ASN A 622 -23.41 -35.91 -32.80
CA ASN A 622 -23.49 -34.69 -33.61
C ASN A 622 -22.57 -33.56 -33.13
N ALA A 623 -21.70 -33.82 -32.15
CA ALA A 623 -20.86 -32.78 -31.55
C ALA A 623 -19.60 -33.33 -30.88
N ASP A 624 -18.49 -32.63 -31.08
CA ASP A 624 -17.34 -32.75 -30.21
C ASP A 624 -17.56 -31.82 -29.00
N VAL A 625 -17.41 -32.34 -27.78
CA VAL A 625 -17.56 -31.54 -26.55
C VAL A 625 -16.26 -31.57 -25.78
N LYS A 626 -15.77 -30.40 -25.37
CA LYS A 626 -14.57 -30.29 -24.56
C LYS A 626 -14.92 -30.44 -23.08
N PHE A 627 -14.67 -31.64 -22.53
CA PHE A 627 -14.91 -31.91 -21.12
C PHE A 627 -13.89 -31.18 -20.23
N GLY A 628 -14.39 -30.56 -19.16
CA GLY A 628 -13.58 -30.01 -18.08
C GLY A 628 -13.55 -30.94 -16.86
N SER A 629 -12.49 -30.87 -16.08
CA SER A 629 -12.19 -31.78 -14.97
C SER A 629 -13.00 -31.53 -13.67
N GLY A 630 -14.25 -31.07 -13.76
CA GLY A 630 -15.06 -30.68 -12.58
C GLY A 630 -14.61 -29.38 -11.93
N LEU A 631 -15.47 -28.77 -11.10
CA LEU A 631 -15.06 -27.74 -10.14
C LEU A 631 -14.47 -28.42 -8.89
N PHE A 632 -13.60 -27.74 -8.14
CA PHE A 632 -12.96 -28.31 -6.95
C PHE A 632 -14.00 -28.75 -5.91
N ASP A 633 -14.97 -27.89 -5.60
CA ASP A 633 -15.99 -28.14 -4.57
C ASP A 633 -16.86 -29.35 -4.92
N GLU A 634 -17.27 -29.42 -6.20
CA GLU A 634 -18.02 -30.54 -6.75
C GLU A 634 -17.21 -31.85 -6.69
N GLY A 635 -15.93 -31.79 -7.05
CA GLY A 635 -15.03 -32.94 -6.98
C GLY A 635 -14.82 -33.44 -5.56
N VAL A 636 -14.62 -32.54 -4.59
CA VAL A 636 -14.50 -32.88 -3.16
C VAL A 636 -15.77 -33.55 -2.66
N GLN A 637 -16.95 -33.00 -3.01
CA GLN A 637 -18.23 -33.57 -2.61
C GLN A 637 -18.43 -35.00 -3.13
N VAL A 638 -18.17 -35.22 -4.44
CA VAL A 638 -18.33 -36.53 -5.07
C VAL A 638 -17.41 -37.56 -4.41
N LEU A 639 -16.14 -37.22 -4.22
CA LEU A 639 -15.17 -38.15 -3.63
C LEU A 639 -15.43 -38.41 -2.15
N ASN A 640 -15.79 -37.38 -1.38
CA ASN A 640 -16.13 -37.52 0.04
C ASN A 640 -17.35 -38.43 0.21
N SER A 641 -18.39 -38.27 -0.63
CA SER A 641 -19.54 -39.18 -0.63
C SER A 641 -19.12 -40.62 -0.88
N TYR A 642 -18.26 -40.88 -1.88
CA TYR A 642 -17.80 -42.25 -2.13
C TYR A 642 -16.92 -42.79 -1.02
N LEU A 643 -16.06 -41.97 -0.42
CA LEU A 643 -15.17 -42.39 0.66
C LEU A 643 -15.97 -42.80 1.90
N LYS A 644 -17.00 -42.02 2.25
CA LYS A 644 -17.93 -42.36 3.35
C LYS A 644 -18.59 -43.72 3.13
N THR A 645 -19.17 -43.94 1.95
CA THR A 645 -19.84 -45.19 1.63
C THR A 645 -18.85 -46.36 1.56
N PHE A 646 -17.67 -46.16 0.95
CA PHE A 646 -16.63 -47.17 0.86
C PHE A 646 -16.13 -47.64 2.24
N ILE A 647 -15.84 -46.70 3.15
CA ILE A 647 -15.43 -47.03 4.52
C ILE A 647 -16.56 -47.79 5.23
N HIS A 648 -17.80 -47.32 5.12
CA HIS A 648 -18.94 -47.97 5.78
C HIS A 648 -19.19 -49.41 5.28
N GLU A 649 -19.10 -49.64 3.96
CA GLU A 649 -19.45 -50.92 3.33
C GLU A 649 -18.29 -51.92 3.31
N LYS A 650 -17.04 -51.46 3.17
CA LYS A 650 -15.88 -52.32 2.91
C LYS A 650 -14.86 -52.34 4.05
N HIS A 651 -14.69 -51.22 4.76
CA HIS A 651 -13.67 -51.08 5.80
C HIS A 651 -14.18 -50.37 7.06
N PRO A 652 -15.24 -50.87 7.72
CA PRO A 652 -15.78 -50.24 8.92
C PRO A 652 -14.74 -50.13 10.05
N GLU A 653 -13.72 -50.99 10.06
CA GLU A 653 -12.58 -50.94 10.97
C GLU A 653 -11.76 -49.65 10.90
N TYR A 654 -11.74 -48.95 9.76
CA TYR A 654 -11.01 -47.70 9.59
C TYR A 654 -11.85 -46.45 9.87
N THR A 655 -13.12 -46.60 10.28
CA THR A 655 -14.04 -45.46 10.53
C THR A 655 -13.43 -44.40 11.45
N ALA A 656 -12.83 -44.82 12.58
CA ALA A 656 -12.22 -43.90 13.53
C ALA A 656 -10.96 -43.20 12.96
N CYS A 657 -10.19 -43.89 12.12
CA CYS A 657 -8.97 -43.35 11.50
C CYS A 657 -9.29 -42.24 10.47
N PHE A 658 -10.47 -42.30 9.86
CA PHE A 658 -10.88 -41.38 8.79
C PHE A 658 -11.82 -40.26 9.25
N GLU A 659 -12.25 -40.26 10.52
CA GLU A 659 -13.23 -39.29 11.04
C GLU A 659 -12.78 -37.84 10.84
N HIS A 660 -11.49 -37.56 11.10
CA HIS A 660 -10.90 -36.25 10.88
C HIS A 660 -10.91 -35.84 9.40
N LEU A 661 -10.40 -36.69 8.49
CA LEU A 661 -10.37 -36.42 7.04
C LEU A 661 -11.79 -36.17 6.49
N LEU A 662 -12.75 -37.03 6.83
CA LEU A 662 -14.14 -36.89 6.39
C LEU A 662 -14.77 -35.58 6.89
N GLY A 663 -14.50 -35.21 8.15
CA GLY A 663 -14.96 -33.95 8.73
C GLY A 663 -14.33 -32.71 8.07
N VAL A 664 -13.07 -32.80 7.63
CA VAL A 664 -12.42 -31.70 6.90
C VAL A 664 -12.98 -31.59 5.48
N LEU A 665 -13.17 -32.71 4.77
CA LEU A 665 -13.77 -32.73 3.42
C LEU A 665 -15.20 -32.16 3.41
N ASP A 666 -15.99 -32.42 4.46
CA ASP A 666 -17.32 -31.83 4.62
C ASP A 666 -17.27 -30.31 4.75
N LYS A 667 -16.28 -29.78 5.47
CA LYS A 667 -16.11 -28.34 5.68
C LYS A 667 -15.57 -27.62 4.44
N LEU A 668 -14.67 -28.27 3.69
CA LEU A 668 -14.06 -27.71 2.47
C LEU A 668 -15.09 -27.39 1.40
N TYR A 669 -16.16 -28.17 1.32
CA TYR A 669 -17.26 -27.93 0.39
C TYR A 669 -17.94 -26.55 0.57
N PHE A 670 -17.95 -26.02 1.79
CA PHE A 670 -18.61 -24.74 2.10
C PHE A 670 -17.68 -23.53 1.97
N ASP A 671 -16.39 -23.73 1.67
CA ASP A 671 -15.43 -22.65 1.52
C ASP A 671 -15.47 -22.06 0.10
N ALA A 672 -16.12 -20.91 -0.05
CA ALA A 672 -16.34 -20.29 -1.36
C ALA A 672 -15.09 -19.69 -2.02
N THR A 673 -13.97 -19.54 -1.28
CA THR A 673 -12.75 -18.92 -1.81
C THR A 673 -11.54 -19.81 -1.61
N VAL A 674 -10.60 -19.66 -2.53
CA VAL A 674 -9.30 -20.33 -2.49
C VAL A 674 -8.54 -20.03 -1.20
N GLY A 675 -8.61 -18.79 -0.72
CA GLY A 675 -7.98 -18.39 0.54
C GLY A 675 -8.60 -19.12 1.73
N ASN A 676 -9.92 -19.27 1.76
CA ASN A 676 -10.61 -20.03 2.81
C ASN A 676 -10.22 -21.51 2.78
N ILE A 677 -10.15 -22.09 1.56
CA ILE A 677 -9.69 -23.47 1.35
C ILE A 677 -8.26 -23.62 1.88
N LEU A 678 -7.32 -22.78 1.45
CA LEU A 678 -5.91 -22.84 1.86
C LEU A 678 -5.74 -22.67 3.37
N ASN A 679 -6.41 -21.68 3.97
CA ASN A 679 -6.37 -21.44 5.41
C ASN A 679 -6.96 -22.60 6.21
N ARG A 680 -8.01 -23.25 5.69
CA ARG A 680 -8.58 -24.42 6.34
C ARG A 680 -7.63 -25.60 6.28
N LEU A 681 -7.01 -25.85 5.12
CA LEU A 681 -6.06 -26.93 4.95
C LEU A 681 -4.87 -26.79 5.91
N ASP A 682 -4.31 -25.57 6.05
CA ASP A 682 -3.25 -25.27 7.02
C ASP A 682 -3.72 -25.47 8.46
N ARG A 683 -4.90 -24.93 8.83
CA ARG A 683 -5.42 -25.08 10.21
C ARG A 683 -5.68 -26.53 10.59
N GLU A 684 -6.17 -27.34 9.67
CA GLU A 684 -6.53 -28.74 9.91
C GLU A 684 -5.33 -29.69 9.70
N GLY A 685 -4.14 -29.17 9.40
CA GLY A 685 -2.91 -29.95 9.25
C GLY A 685 -2.95 -30.94 8.08
N MET A 686 -3.70 -30.62 7.02
CA MET A 686 -3.88 -31.51 5.88
C MET A 686 -2.92 -31.19 4.75
N ALA A 687 -2.21 -32.21 4.27
CA ALA A 687 -1.44 -32.14 3.05
C ALA A 687 -2.36 -32.27 1.83
N PHE A 688 -3.17 -31.24 1.56
CA PHE A 688 -3.79 -31.10 0.25
C PHE A 688 -2.86 -30.32 -0.66
N GLN A 689 -2.60 -30.84 -1.87
CA GLN A 689 -2.02 -29.98 -2.88
C GLN A 689 -3.03 -28.88 -3.15
N ALA A 690 -2.53 -27.67 -3.27
CA ALA A 690 -3.29 -26.59 -3.84
C ALA A 690 -2.42 -26.04 -4.94
N THR A 691 -2.80 -26.26 -6.20
CA THR A 691 -2.86 -25.22 -7.25
C THR A 691 -2.89 -25.78 -8.65
N GLY A 692 -3.79 -25.21 -9.43
CA GLY A 692 -3.63 -24.89 -10.82
C GLY A 692 -3.67 -23.37 -10.83
N PHE A 693 -2.50 -22.76 -10.75
CA PHE A 693 -2.34 -21.34 -10.99
C PHE A 693 -2.80 -21.10 -12.43
N LYS A 694 -4.01 -20.53 -12.59
CA LYS A 694 -4.65 -20.35 -13.90
C LYS A 694 -3.79 -19.38 -14.71
N GLY A 695 -3.16 -19.87 -15.78
CA GLY A 695 -2.25 -19.09 -16.63
C GLY A 695 -0.75 -19.30 -16.40
N HIS A 696 -0.32 -19.99 -15.33
CA HIS A 696 1.10 -20.12 -14.99
C HIS A 696 1.70 -21.50 -15.27
N ALA A 697 0.86 -22.52 -15.49
CA ALA A 697 1.28 -23.92 -15.59
C ALA A 697 2.17 -24.36 -14.40
N VAL A 698 1.90 -23.88 -13.19
CA VAL A 698 2.58 -24.32 -11.95
C VAL A 698 1.58 -25.00 -11.02
N LEU A 699 2.08 -25.99 -10.29
CA LEU A 699 1.45 -26.81 -9.26
C LEU A 699 2.23 -26.61 -7.96
N ALA A 700 1.53 -26.51 -6.84
CA ALA A 700 2.11 -26.31 -5.52
C ALA A 700 1.55 -27.33 -4.52
N THR A 701 2.40 -27.78 -3.61
CA THR A 701 2.07 -28.73 -2.54
C THR A 701 2.54 -28.16 -1.22
N LEU A 702 1.67 -28.18 -0.22
CA LEU A 702 2.00 -27.80 1.15
C LEU A 702 2.04 -29.06 2.00
N LYS A 703 3.09 -29.23 2.79
CA LYS A 703 3.24 -30.35 3.72
C LYS A 703 3.73 -29.86 5.07
N ASP A 704 3.02 -30.21 6.13
CA ASP A 704 3.48 -29.96 7.48
C ASP A 704 4.64 -30.87 7.86
N LEU A 705 5.61 -30.30 8.58
CA LEU A 705 6.71 -31.02 9.18
C LEU A 705 6.51 -31.10 10.71
N PRO A 706 7.05 -32.14 11.38
CA PRO A 706 6.84 -32.38 12.81
C PRO A 706 7.30 -31.24 13.74
N ASP A 707 8.20 -30.38 13.26
CA ASP A 707 8.72 -29.21 13.96
C ASP A 707 7.81 -27.98 13.85
N GLY A 708 6.67 -28.09 13.15
CA GLY A 708 5.76 -26.99 12.90
C GLY A 708 6.19 -26.07 11.75
N SER A 709 7.21 -26.43 10.97
CA SER A 709 7.53 -25.79 9.68
C SER A 709 6.74 -26.43 8.53
N MET A 710 6.62 -25.76 7.40
CA MET A 710 5.83 -26.22 6.26
C MET A 710 6.73 -26.36 5.02
N LYS A 711 6.76 -27.53 4.40
CA LYS A 711 7.41 -27.73 3.11
C LYS A 711 6.47 -27.31 1.98
N LEU A 712 6.81 -26.22 1.28
CA LEU A 712 6.20 -25.83 0.02
C LEU A 712 6.98 -26.45 -1.14
N SER A 713 6.32 -27.19 -2.04
CA SER A 713 6.95 -27.70 -3.27
C SER A 713 6.21 -27.23 -4.51
N LEU A 714 6.95 -26.79 -5.53
CA LEU A 714 6.46 -26.31 -6.81
C LEU A 714 6.87 -27.24 -7.96
N ALA A 715 6.01 -27.37 -8.96
CA ALA A 715 6.27 -28.14 -10.18
C ALA A 715 5.44 -27.65 -11.37
N GLU A 716 5.88 -27.91 -12.60
CA GLU A 716 5.18 -27.43 -13.80
C GLU A 716 4.11 -28.42 -14.31
N ARG A 717 2.95 -27.88 -14.74
CA ARG A 717 1.81 -28.60 -15.30
C ARG A 717 2.11 -29.01 -16.74
N GLY A 718 2.09 -30.30 -17.02
CA GLY A 718 2.18 -30.82 -18.39
C GLY A 718 3.60 -31.10 -18.89
N ALA A 719 4.53 -31.50 -18.03
CA ALA A 719 5.81 -32.07 -18.43
C ALA A 719 5.68 -33.45 -19.12
N ARG A 720 4.86 -33.55 -20.17
CA ARG A 720 5.14 -34.40 -21.32
C ARG A 720 5.92 -33.52 -22.31
N VAL A 721 7.24 -33.76 -22.33
CA VAL A 721 8.21 -33.41 -23.38
C VAL A 721 7.66 -32.50 -24.50
N GLY A 722 7.98 -31.18 -24.46
CA GLY A 722 7.87 -30.36 -25.66
C GLY A 722 7.70 -28.84 -25.52
N GLY A 723 7.18 -28.32 -24.40
CA GLY A 723 6.71 -26.92 -24.36
C GLY A 723 6.93 -26.12 -23.08
N ALA A 724 7.87 -26.50 -22.21
CA ALA A 724 8.21 -25.72 -21.02
C ALA A 724 9.02 -24.46 -21.41
N PRO A 725 8.53 -23.22 -21.19
CA PRO A 725 9.25 -21.99 -21.58
C PRO A 725 10.47 -21.67 -20.71
N PHE A 726 10.62 -22.33 -19.56
CA PHE A 726 11.50 -21.88 -18.48
C PHE A 726 12.63 -22.87 -18.13
N LEU A 727 12.85 -23.89 -18.98
CA LEU A 727 14.02 -24.77 -18.94
C LEU A 727 14.93 -24.44 -20.13
N ASN A 728 16.22 -24.15 -19.87
CA ASN A 728 17.23 -24.14 -20.93
C ASN A 728 17.21 -25.47 -21.68
N ASP A 729 17.44 -25.42 -23.00
CA ASP A 729 17.26 -26.53 -23.94
C ASP A 729 17.97 -27.84 -23.54
N GLU A 730 19.04 -27.76 -22.75
CA GLU A 730 19.83 -28.91 -22.32
C GLU A 730 19.20 -29.75 -21.19
N ASN A 731 18.22 -29.22 -20.44
CA ASN A 731 17.62 -29.90 -19.28
C ASN A 731 16.17 -30.40 -19.50
N LYS A 732 15.70 -30.43 -20.76
CA LYS A 732 14.32 -30.79 -21.18
C LYS A 732 13.85 -32.21 -20.85
N LYS A 733 14.59 -33.02 -20.08
CA LYS A 733 14.24 -34.42 -19.79
C LYS A 733 13.54 -34.66 -18.45
N PHE A 734 13.45 -33.68 -17.55
CA PHE A 734 12.87 -33.90 -16.21
C PHE A 734 11.95 -32.75 -15.76
N ALA A 735 10.78 -33.10 -15.21
CA ALA A 735 9.98 -32.15 -14.45
C ALA A 735 10.70 -31.90 -13.11
N ALA A 736 11.34 -30.74 -12.96
CA ALA A 736 12.08 -30.42 -11.75
C ALA A 736 11.11 -29.98 -10.64
N VAL A 737 11.04 -30.73 -9.54
CA VAL A 737 10.31 -30.33 -8.34
C VAL A 737 11.23 -29.47 -7.50
N ARG A 738 10.77 -28.26 -7.18
CA ARG A 738 11.46 -27.29 -6.33
C ARG A 738 10.80 -27.25 -4.97
N SER A 739 11.54 -27.35 -3.88
CA SER A 739 10.98 -27.31 -2.53
C SER A 739 11.65 -26.27 -1.66
N ILE A 740 10.90 -25.66 -0.76
CA ILE A 740 11.38 -24.73 0.26
C ILE A 740 10.73 -25.07 1.59
N ILE A 741 11.47 -24.92 2.69
CA ILE A 741 10.94 -25.09 4.04
C ILE A 741 10.56 -23.71 4.57
N VAL A 742 9.27 -23.50 4.80
CA VAL A 742 8.69 -22.27 5.32
C VAL A 742 8.63 -22.38 6.85
N PRO A 743 9.34 -21.49 7.58
CA PRO A 743 9.27 -21.40 9.03
C PRO A 743 7.85 -21.17 9.53
N LYS A 744 7.56 -21.61 10.76
CA LYS A 744 6.22 -21.54 11.36
C LYS A 744 5.67 -20.10 11.37
N GLU A 745 6.55 -19.13 11.60
CA GLU A 745 6.23 -17.70 11.72
C GLU A 745 5.79 -17.07 10.39
N GLN A 746 6.26 -17.61 9.26
CA GLN A 746 6.05 -17.04 7.91
C GLN A 746 4.97 -17.78 7.11
N ARG A 747 4.38 -18.84 7.67
CA ARG A 747 3.36 -19.68 7.00
C ARG A 747 2.19 -18.86 6.44
N GLN A 748 1.59 -18.00 7.27
CA GLN A 748 0.42 -17.22 6.83
C GLN A 748 0.77 -16.23 5.71
N GLU A 749 1.93 -15.60 5.79
CA GLU A 749 2.40 -14.67 4.76
C GLU A 749 2.63 -15.39 3.43
N VAL A 750 3.30 -16.56 3.46
CA VAL A 750 3.48 -17.39 2.26
C VAL A 750 2.14 -17.89 1.71
N ILE A 751 1.16 -18.25 2.55
CA ILE A 751 -0.19 -18.63 2.10
C ILE A 751 -0.89 -17.44 1.40
N GLN A 752 -0.74 -16.22 1.92
CA GLN A 752 -1.29 -15.01 1.28
C GLN A 752 -0.63 -14.74 -0.08
N LEU A 753 0.68 -14.92 -0.20
CA LEU A 753 1.39 -14.79 -1.48
C LEU A 753 0.95 -15.85 -2.49
N LEU A 754 0.76 -17.10 -2.06
CA LEU A 754 0.22 -18.15 -2.93
C LEU A 754 -1.19 -17.78 -3.42
N TYR A 755 -2.01 -17.18 -2.56
CA TYR A 755 -3.32 -16.65 -2.96
C TYR A 755 -3.18 -15.50 -3.98
N GLN A 756 -2.29 -14.54 -3.73
CA GLN A 756 -2.04 -13.41 -4.63
C GLN A 756 -1.54 -13.90 -6.00
N ALA A 757 -0.55 -14.79 -6.00
CA ALA A 757 0.03 -15.36 -7.23
C ALA A 757 -1.01 -16.02 -8.12
N LYS A 758 -2.03 -16.64 -7.53
CA LYS A 758 -3.12 -17.29 -8.28
C LYS A 758 -3.99 -16.30 -9.05
N ASN A 759 -4.23 -15.13 -8.47
CA ASN A 759 -5.18 -14.16 -9.03
C ASN A 759 -4.49 -13.12 -9.92
N GLU A 760 -3.16 -13.13 -9.97
CA GLU A 760 -2.37 -12.22 -10.79
C GLU A 760 -2.06 -12.80 -12.19
N PRO A 761 -1.86 -11.93 -13.21
CA PRO A 761 -1.40 -12.34 -14.54
C PRO A 761 -0.08 -13.11 -14.50
N GLN A 762 0.21 -13.88 -15.56
CA GLN A 762 1.32 -14.84 -15.61
C GLN A 762 2.65 -14.28 -15.07
N ALA A 763 3.06 -13.10 -15.54
CA ALA A 763 4.31 -12.47 -15.13
C ALA A 763 4.37 -12.17 -13.62
N LYS A 764 3.30 -11.57 -13.06
CA LYS A 764 3.23 -11.18 -11.65
C LYS A 764 3.12 -12.40 -10.73
N GLY A 765 2.26 -13.36 -11.06
CA GLY A 765 2.14 -14.57 -10.25
C GLY A 765 3.42 -15.43 -10.26
N THR A 766 4.11 -15.50 -11.39
CA THR A 766 5.44 -16.15 -11.47
C THR A 766 6.46 -15.45 -10.59
N ASN A 767 6.49 -14.10 -10.61
CA ASN A 767 7.37 -13.31 -9.75
C ASN A 767 7.11 -13.57 -8.26
N ILE A 768 5.83 -13.63 -7.86
CA ILE A 768 5.46 -13.95 -6.48
C ILE A 768 5.97 -15.35 -6.10
N LEU A 769 5.71 -16.35 -6.95
CA LEU A 769 6.06 -17.76 -6.65
C LEU A 769 7.55 -18.01 -6.56
N PHE A 770 8.35 -17.41 -7.44
CA PHE A 770 9.76 -17.77 -7.59
C PHE A 770 10.73 -16.74 -7.04
N ASN A 771 10.30 -15.51 -6.75
CA ASN A 771 11.16 -14.47 -6.20
C ASN A 771 10.68 -14.01 -4.82
N GLN A 772 9.42 -13.54 -4.70
CA GLN A 772 8.95 -12.98 -3.42
C GLN A 772 8.86 -14.02 -2.30
N ILE A 773 8.37 -15.24 -2.60
CA ILE A 773 8.30 -16.31 -1.58
C ILE A 773 9.71 -16.67 -1.05
N PRO A 774 10.72 -16.94 -1.89
CA PRO A 774 12.10 -17.13 -1.43
C PRO A 774 12.69 -15.95 -0.66
N GLU A 775 12.40 -14.70 -1.06
CA GLU A 775 12.85 -13.50 -0.34
C GLU A 775 12.28 -13.44 1.08
N ILE A 776 10.98 -13.74 1.24
CA ILE A 776 10.31 -13.75 2.54
C ILE A 776 10.79 -14.91 3.40
N VAL A 777 10.98 -16.08 2.81
CA VAL A 777 11.50 -17.25 3.53
C VAL A 777 12.99 -17.11 3.88
N GLY A 778 13.73 -16.29 3.15
CA GLY A 778 15.17 -16.07 3.33
C GLY A 778 16.06 -17.19 2.78
N GLU A 779 15.48 -18.17 2.08
CA GLU A 779 16.18 -19.33 1.52
C GLU A 779 15.74 -19.57 0.07
N PRO A 780 16.64 -19.99 -0.84
CA PRO A 780 16.26 -20.36 -2.19
C PRO A 780 15.56 -21.73 -2.24
N TYR A 781 14.81 -21.98 -3.30
CA TYR A 781 14.26 -23.31 -3.58
C TYR A 781 15.38 -24.36 -3.79
N GLN A 782 15.20 -25.54 -3.18
CA GLN A 782 16.03 -26.71 -3.40
C GLN A 782 15.46 -27.61 -4.51
N PHE A 783 16.33 -28.10 -5.40
CA PHE A 783 15.96 -29.02 -6.47
C PHE A 783 15.95 -30.48 -6.00
N SER A 784 14.92 -31.25 -6.40
CA SER A 784 14.90 -32.69 -6.19
C SER A 784 14.78 -33.47 -7.50
N SER A 785 15.63 -34.50 -7.67
CA SER A 785 15.69 -35.37 -8.85
C SER A 785 14.76 -36.58 -8.72
N ILE A 786 13.47 -36.37 -8.42
CA ILE A 786 12.55 -37.48 -8.16
C ILE A 786 11.77 -37.89 -9.42
N TYR A 787 11.84 -39.20 -9.69
CA TYR A 787 11.22 -39.99 -10.74
C TYR A 787 9.80 -39.57 -11.18
N GLN A 788 9.65 -39.42 -12.50
CA GLN A 788 8.50 -38.99 -13.31
C GLN A 788 7.17 -39.78 -13.17
N LYS A 789 7.08 -40.86 -12.38
CA LYS A 789 5.84 -41.69 -12.34
C LYS A 789 4.95 -41.45 -11.11
N LYS A 790 5.49 -40.88 -10.03
CA LYS A 790 4.71 -40.49 -8.85
C LYS A 790 4.26 -39.03 -8.87
N PHE A 791 5.02 -38.17 -9.55
CA PHE A 791 4.70 -36.74 -9.63
C PHE A 791 3.65 -36.40 -10.69
N MET A 792 3.40 -37.29 -11.66
CA MET A 792 2.44 -37.03 -12.75
C MET A 792 0.97 -37.32 -12.40
N ASP A 793 0.69 -37.83 -11.20
CA ASP A 793 -0.68 -37.97 -10.69
C ASP A 793 -1.09 -36.77 -9.80
N ILE A 794 -0.16 -35.85 -9.53
CA ILE A 794 -0.17 -34.91 -8.40
C ILE A 794 -0.64 -33.53 -8.90
N CYS A 795 -1.96 -33.31 -9.04
CA CYS A 795 -2.56 -32.02 -9.42
C CYS A 795 -3.96 -31.76 -8.81
N PHE A 796 -4.01 -30.98 -7.73
CA PHE A 796 -5.22 -30.20 -7.41
C PHE A 796 -5.21 -28.91 -8.19
N TYR A 797 -5.88 -28.90 -9.34
CA TYR A 797 -7.13 -28.17 -9.60
C TYR A 797 -7.93 -28.94 -10.68
N SER A 798 -7.65 -30.24 -10.85
CA SER A 798 -8.28 -31.08 -11.88
C SER A 798 -8.58 -32.53 -11.48
N ASN A 799 -8.04 -33.08 -10.38
CA ASN A 799 -8.50 -34.41 -9.93
C ASN A 799 -8.29 -34.62 -8.40
N PRO A 800 -9.33 -34.45 -7.56
CA PRO A 800 -9.20 -34.58 -6.11
C PRO A 800 -8.92 -36.01 -5.62
N LYS A 801 -8.88 -37.00 -6.52
CA LYS A 801 -8.53 -38.39 -6.21
C LYS A 801 -7.12 -38.54 -5.67
N THR A 802 -6.16 -37.78 -6.17
CA THR A 802 -4.75 -37.97 -5.78
C THR A 802 -4.42 -37.37 -4.41
N GLY A 803 -5.14 -36.35 -3.93
CA GLY A 803 -4.94 -35.87 -2.55
C GLY A 803 -5.33 -36.89 -1.52
N LEU A 804 -6.43 -37.58 -1.80
CA LEU A 804 -6.86 -38.69 -0.98
C LEU A 804 -5.79 -39.78 -0.91
N TYR A 805 -5.03 -40.05 -1.97
CA TYR A 805 -3.93 -41.02 -1.93
C TYR A 805 -2.89 -40.71 -0.83
N GLU A 806 -2.38 -39.49 -0.76
CA GLU A 806 -1.40 -39.09 0.26
C GLU A 806 -2.02 -39.11 1.66
N GLN A 807 -3.27 -38.65 1.79
CA GLN A 807 -4.01 -38.72 3.07
C GLN A 807 -4.20 -40.17 3.53
N PHE A 808 -4.45 -41.11 2.61
CA PHE A 808 -4.58 -42.53 2.94
C PHE A 808 -3.24 -43.12 3.40
N ILE A 809 -2.12 -42.68 2.81
CA ILE A 809 -0.78 -43.07 3.25
C ILE A 809 -0.46 -42.50 4.63
N GLU A 810 -0.85 -41.26 4.93
CA GLU A 810 -0.65 -40.65 6.24
C GLU A 810 -1.46 -41.36 7.33
N ILE A 811 -2.71 -41.71 7.03
CA ILE A 811 -3.62 -42.36 7.98
C ILE A 811 -3.25 -43.84 8.20
N LEU A 812 -2.92 -44.58 7.13
CA LEU A 812 -2.77 -46.05 7.18
C LEU A 812 -1.33 -46.55 7.01
N GLY A 813 -0.40 -45.67 6.64
CA GLY A 813 0.97 -46.01 6.27
C GLY A 813 1.15 -46.33 4.77
N PRO A 814 2.40 -46.39 4.26
CA PRO A 814 2.69 -46.46 2.81
C PRO A 814 2.09 -47.66 2.08
N GLU A 815 2.17 -48.85 2.66
CA GLU A 815 1.68 -50.08 2.01
C GLU A 815 0.15 -50.18 2.11
N ASN A 816 -0.41 -50.04 3.30
CA ASN A 816 -1.86 -50.14 3.53
C ASN A 816 -2.62 -48.99 2.85
N GLY A 817 -2.12 -47.76 2.93
CA GLY A 817 -2.73 -46.61 2.25
C GLY A 817 -2.73 -46.75 0.73
N LYS A 818 -1.67 -47.34 0.15
CA LYS A 818 -1.61 -47.62 -1.28
C LYS A 818 -2.57 -48.73 -1.71
N ALA A 819 -2.71 -49.79 -0.91
CA ALA A 819 -3.69 -50.83 -1.16
C ALA A 819 -5.12 -50.29 -1.08
N PHE A 820 -5.43 -49.57 0.02
CA PHE A 820 -6.71 -48.92 0.25
C PHE A 820 -7.09 -47.97 -0.90
N TYR A 821 -6.15 -47.16 -1.40
CA TYR A 821 -6.40 -46.29 -2.55
C TYR A 821 -6.79 -47.05 -3.82
N LYS A 822 -6.09 -48.15 -4.14
CA LYS A 822 -6.39 -48.93 -5.36
C LYS A 822 -7.79 -49.53 -5.29
N GLU A 823 -8.19 -50.01 -4.12
CA GLU A 823 -9.52 -50.56 -3.89
C GLU A 823 -10.59 -49.46 -3.93
N PHE A 824 -10.34 -48.32 -3.27
CA PHE A 824 -11.22 -47.15 -3.34
C PHE A 824 -11.38 -46.63 -4.76
N GLU A 825 -10.30 -46.57 -5.55
CA GLU A 825 -10.33 -46.17 -6.95
C GLU A 825 -11.21 -47.10 -7.79
N LEU A 826 -11.09 -48.41 -7.59
CA LEU A 826 -11.93 -49.40 -8.24
C LEU A 826 -13.40 -49.22 -7.86
N TYR A 827 -13.69 -49.12 -6.56
CA TYR A 827 -15.03 -48.89 -6.04
C TYR A 827 -15.69 -47.67 -6.69
N MET A 828 -14.99 -46.53 -6.76
CA MET A 828 -15.52 -45.33 -7.42
C MET A 828 -15.85 -45.54 -8.89
N ARG A 829 -15.02 -46.29 -9.64
CA ARG A 829 -15.26 -46.57 -11.07
C ARG A 829 -16.50 -47.42 -11.26
N GLU A 830 -16.72 -48.41 -10.39
CA GLU A 830 -17.91 -49.27 -10.41
C GLU A 830 -19.17 -48.46 -10.12
N GLN A 831 -19.17 -47.68 -9.04
CA GLN A 831 -20.31 -46.87 -8.65
C GLN A 831 -20.71 -45.87 -9.75
N GLU A 832 -19.74 -45.28 -10.44
CA GLU A 832 -20.00 -44.32 -11.53
C GLU A 832 -20.46 -45.00 -12.82
N LEU A 833 -19.92 -46.19 -13.12
CA LEU A 833 -20.39 -47.01 -14.23
C LEU A 833 -21.84 -47.47 -13.99
N ASP A 834 -22.19 -47.89 -12.78
CA ASP A 834 -23.56 -48.31 -12.46
C ASP A 834 -24.55 -47.14 -12.48
N ARG A 835 -24.15 -45.96 -11.98
CA ARG A 835 -24.92 -44.72 -12.15
C ARG A 835 -25.16 -44.39 -13.62
N TYR A 836 -24.14 -44.57 -14.48
CA TYR A 836 -24.28 -44.31 -15.91
C TYR A 836 -25.19 -45.34 -16.60
N LYS A 837 -25.10 -46.63 -16.24
CA LYS A 837 -26.01 -47.69 -16.71
C LYS A 837 -27.45 -47.34 -16.34
N GLU A 838 -27.69 -46.90 -15.11
CA GLU A 838 -29.03 -46.51 -14.66
C GLU A 838 -29.56 -45.28 -15.37
N PHE A 839 -28.71 -44.27 -15.58
CA PHE A 839 -29.05 -43.13 -16.44
C PHE A 839 -29.48 -43.59 -17.84
N CYS A 840 -28.72 -44.48 -18.48
CA CYS A 840 -29.06 -44.99 -19.81
C CYS A 840 -30.39 -45.76 -19.82
N ARG A 841 -30.71 -46.57 -18.79
CA ARG A 841 -32.02 -47.25 -18.69
C ARG A 841 -33.19 -46.27 -18.66
N ILE A 842 -33.02 -45.15 -17.97
CA ILE A 842 -34.08 -44.14 -17.78
C ILE A 842 -34.18 -43.23 -19.00
N ALA A 843 -33.06 -42.76 -19.53
CA ALA A 843 -33.00 -41.77 -20.61
C ALA A 843 -33.09 -42.38 -22.01
N HIS A 844 -32.62 -43.63 -22.18
CA HIS A 844 -32.55 -44.36 -23.45
C HIS A 844 -33.05 -45.80 -23.28
N PRO A 845 -34.34 -46.00 -22.93
CA PRO A 845 -34.89 -47.33 -22.60
C PRO A 845 -34.82 -48.33 -23.76
N ASP A 846 -34.73 -47.85 -25.00
CA ASP A 846 -34.68 -48.64 -26.22
C ASP A 846 -33.24 -49.01 -26.64
N GLU A 847 -32.21 -48.46 -25.99
CA GLU A 847 -30.80 -48.78 -26.27
C GLU A 847 -30.33 -50.01 -25.50
N SER A 848 -29.70 -50.96 -26.19
CA SER A 848 -29.03 -52.09 -25.54
C SER A 848 -27.80 -51.62 -24.77
N LEU A 849 -27.85 -51.72 -23.45
CA LEU A 849 -26.70 -51.42 -22.59
C LEU A 849 -25.46 -52.25 -22.94
N GLN A 850 -25.65 -53.46 -23.49
CA GLN A 850 -24.56 -54.36 -23.90
C GLN A 850 -23.85 -53.90 -25.17
N GLU A 851 -24.48 -53.03 -25.97
CA GLU A 851 -23.93 -52.49 -27.22
C GLU A 851 -23.43 -51.05 -27.07
N ASN A 852 -23.68 -50.41 -25.92
CA ASN A 852 -23.27 -49.03 -25.68
C ASN A 852 -21.73 -48.93 -25.55
N PRO A 853 -21.03 -48.20 -26.45
CA PRO A 853 -19.57 -48.18 -26.51
C PRO A 853 -18.91 -47.55 -25.28
N ILE A 854 -19.61 -46.63 -24.59
CA ILE A 854 -19.11 -46.02 -23.35
C ILE A 854 -19.14 -47.05 -22.22
N ILE A 855 -20.24 -47.81 -22.10
CA ILE A 855 -20.39 -48.86 -21.08
C ILE A 855 -19.36 -49.96 -21.29
N ILE A 856 -19.20 -50.45 -22.53
CA ILE A 856 -18.21 -51.48 -22.88
C ILE A 856 -16.81 -51.00 -22.49
N LYS A 857 -16.43 -49.78 -22.93
CA LYS A 857 -15.08 -49.28 -22.67
C LYS A 857 -14.82 -49.02 -21.19
N ALA A 858 -15.81 -48.50 -20.47
CA ALA A 858 -15.71 -48.29 -19.04
C ALA A 858 -15.60 -49.63 -18.28
N GLN A 859 -16.35 -50.66 -18.69
CA GLN A 859 -16.27 -52.00 -18.10
C GLN A 859 -14.89 -52.63 -18.34
N GLU A 860 -14.34 -52.56 -19.56
CA GLU A 860 -12.96 -53.02 -19.85
C GLU A 860 -11.91 -52.38 -18.91
N LEU A 861 -12.08 -51.09 -18.60
CA LEU A 861 -11.18 -50.34 -17.71
C LEU A 861 -11.36 -50.72 -16.23
N VAL A 862 -12.54 -51.16 -15.83
CA VAL A 862 -12.84 -51.73 -14.50
C VAL A 862 -12.22 -53.12 -14.40
N ASP A 863 -12.48 -54.01 -15.36
CA ASP A 863 -12.01 -55.40 -15.39
C ASP A 863 -10.48 -55.46 -15.36
N LYS A 864 -9.82 -54.60 -16.16
CA LYS A 864 -8.35 -54.49 -16.15
C LYS A 864 -7.79 -54.07 -14.78
N ARG A 865 -8.54 -53.32 -13.98
CA ARG A 865 -8.11 -52.89 -12.65
C ARG A 865 -8.28 -54.01 -11.62
N TYR A 866 -9.32 -54.82 -11.76
CA TYR A 866 -9.50 -56.08 -11.02
C TYR A 866 -8.32 -57.04 -11.21
N GLU A 867 -7.87 -57.25 -12.45
CA GLU A 867 -6.73 -58.13 -12.76
C GLU A 867 -5.43 -57.67 -12.06
N VAL A 868 -5.26 -56.37 -11.83
CA VAL A 868 -4.09 -55.79 -11.16
C VAL A 868 -4.18 -55.89 -9.63
N LEU A 869 -5.38 -56.03 -9.07
CA LEU A 869 -5.64 -56.21 -7.63
C LEU A 869 -5.60 -57.70 -7.22
N ALA A 870 -5.86 -58.61 -8.15
CA ALA A 870 -5.97 -60.05 -7.88
C ALA A 870 -4.67 -60.80 -7.46
N PRO A 871 -3.42 -60.36 -7.75
CA PRO A 871 -2.24 -61.08 -7.29
C PRO A 871 -1.70 -60.45 -6.01
N ASP A 872 -2.33 -60.78 -4.87
CA ASP A 872 -1.70 -60.96 -3.55
C ASP A 872 -2.76 -61.39 -2.52
N THR A 873 -3.39 -62.54 -2.77
CA THR A 873 -4.01 -63.32 -1.69
C THR A 873 -2.91 -63.96 -0.84
N GLN A 874 -2.26 -63.18 0.03
CA GLN A 874 -1.70 -63.69 1.27
C GLN A 874 -2.26 -62.90 2.44
N LYS A 875 -3.05 -63.61 3.25
CA LYS A 875 -3.60 -63.23 4.54
C LYS A 875 -2.64 -62.32 5.32
N PHE A 876 -3.04 -61.09 5.59
CA PHE A 876 -2.53 -60.35 6.73
C PHE A 876 -3.50 -60.56 7.90
N HIS A 877 -3.15 -61.49 8.79
CA HIS A 877 -3.82 -61.67 10.07
C HIS A 877 -3.39 -60.56 11.03
N ILE A 878 -4.41 -59.88 11.59
CA ILE A 878 -4.54 -59.11 12.85
C ILE A 878 -3.32 -58.34 13.34
#